data_AF-R1EMT6-F1
#
_entry.id   AF-R1EMT6-F1
#
_cell.length_a   1.000
_cell.length_b   1.000
_cell.length_c   1.000
_cell.angle_alpha   90.00
_cell.angle_beta   90.00
_cell.angle_gamma   90.00
#
_symmetry.space_group_name_H-M   'P 1'
#
loop_
_entity.id
_entity.type
_entity.pdbx_description
1 polymer ?
#
loop_
_entity_poly.entity_id
_entity_poly.type
_entity_poly.pdbx_seq_one_letter_code
_entity_poly.pdbx_strand_id
1 'polypeptide(L)'
;MNKINAARYAPTVGIVTLGFACKAVASDAKKITPWSSMTRKWSKSSRSVALDYITRLEVLSIIPAARRRHWAVFTGLVVGFLCGALVAVANALTYTDLFASSSSPATFSKATDLGFDGTLENPANQSLTISYTYLGQKPYAAVAAEKLPNGQAGPWTKDSYVFESFTNTSQLPENATIEAPTRAFHSDFNCHPITWKQGESDYNLYFQADTSSQPELNCALDLQMQWGKGYDMNRKAIGWLNVTACDEEGTDLRLVSTLGLRTNITKPGDKDEEFNTTLVGVMWYVQLYYMDPFTTSLTEDQAALNVESYLDSPQLFKAAVERQSTSIMAQVVNVLARSNASANVDGELWISGPKMFLRQTALRALQASLLLIAIICLLQTTLFRPKTILQEDPGSIASRAVILASSAKKVERIFAREAIVAAGLYNVQLVQTTHNIQPLVDLSIVDHLQDTFSLPIDTENTIDYEGKNLTLDLTANIQTASQFTEWAMNPDFNIPVQSGILENLVFSNLTSIGDFDAEDEDISTGEITVNVPAIAVDVTCKTATMGLIANWENSTCAEPYFDFYFYCDNAACNQTMNVTESDYYTQYLSGSSQSPCTNATNRFKGLTFQRYDLGYQVLLGDFGPITTYLKNNTFVNETGQTVVEPGMFNTTTLPTIRAAVCYTNLTRVTVDTTFARKSSSSTTNTTLPSWNPIRFDRATLARGARYANAPYWISPLAKTTAWGHYDQYDVSTDTPGMLDSGSLWPTRGSSTSFFELLASHSTYALGNLSAVLDGPAFAAAAEAVCAAYATNMLTQLRPWARSAAGGNAAPEAALDGVVAFPQARIAQDWPSTVALEVCLGVMVCC
;
A
#
# COMPACT_ATOMS: atom_id res chain seq x y z
N MET A 1 15.05 6.25 29.71
CA MET A 1 16.28 7.07 29.55
C MET A 1 17.19 7.11 30.77
N ASN A 2 16.74 7.54 31.97
CA ASN A 2 17.60 8.01 33.08
C ASN A 2 18.80 7.10 33.47
N LYS A 3 18.67 5.77 33.38
CA LYS A 3 19.78 4.82 33.66
C LYS A 3 20.98 4.98 32.71
N ILE A 4 20.75 5.30 31.44
CA ILE A 4 21.81 5.47 30.43
C ILE A 4 22.61 6.75 30.71
N ASN A 5 21.93 7.86 30.99
CA ASN A 5 22.59 9.14 31.33
C ASN A 5 23.40 9.02 32.63
N ALA A 6 22.87 8.34 33.64
CA ALA A 6 23.60 8.06 34.88
C ALA A 6 24.89 7.25 34.62
N ALA A 7 24.82 6.21 33.78
CA ALA A 7 25.99 5.40 33.41
C ALA A 7 27.04 6.21 32.61
N ARG A 8 26.59 7.16 31.76
CA ARG A 8 27.47 8.05 30.98
C ARG A 8 28.33 8.95 31.88
N TYR A 9 27.72 9.56 32.89
CA TYR A 9 28.35 10.63 33.68
C TYR A 9 29.01 10.14 34.98
N ALA A 10 28.67 8.96 35.51
CA ALA A 10 29.26 8.43 36.74
C ALA A 10 30.81 8.40 36.74
N PRO A 11 31.52 8.01 35.66
CA PRO A 11 32.99 8.05 35.63
C PRO A 11 33.54 9.48 35.76
N THR A 12 32.91 10.45 35.09
CA THR A 12 33.31 11.86 35.12
C THR A 12 33.13 12.46 36.52
N VAL A 13 31.97 12.20 37.15
CA VAL A 13 31.70 12.62 38.54
C VAL A 13 32.74 12.04 39.51
N GLY A 14 33.09 10.74 39.36
CA GLY A 14 34.11 10.09 40.19
C GLY A 14 35.52 10.69 40.04
N ILE A 15 35.88 11.17 38.85
CA ILE A 15 37.18 11.84 38.62
C ILE A 15 37.17 13.27 39.11
N VAL A 16 36.05 13.99 38.97
CA VAL A 16 35.92 15.36 39.49
C VAL A 16 36.05 15.37 41.02
N THR A 17 35.39 14.44 41.73
CA THR A 17 35.52 14.32 43.19
C THR A 17 36.94 13.94 43.63
N LEU A 18 37.60 13.01 42.92
CA LEU A 18 39.02 12.68 43.13
C LEU A 18 39.91 13.92 42.89
N GLY A 19 39.64 14.70 41.84
CA GLY A 19 40.34 15.93 41.51
C GLY A 19 40.25 16.98 42.62
N PHE A 20 39.06 17.15 43.22
CA PHE A 20 38.88 18.03 44.39
C PHE A 20 39.67 17.55 45.60
N ALA A 21 39.63 16.25 45.93
CA ALA A 21 40.41 15.68 47.02
C ALA A 21 41.93 15.90 46.82
N CYS A 22 42.44 15.65 45.61
CA CYS A 22 43.84 15.91 45.28
C CYS A 22 44.19 17.41 45.33
N LYS A 23 43.29 18.31 44.91
CA LYS A 23 43.48 19.76 45.01
C LYS A 23 43.52 20.25 46.46
N ALA A 24 42.71 19.69 47.36
CA ALA A 24 42.76 20.01 48.78
C ALA A 24 44.15 19.66 49.37
N VAL A 25 44.63 18.44 49.12
CA VAL A 25 45.97 18.00 49.54
C VAL A 25 47.08 18.86 48.93
N ALA A 26 46.95 19.25 47.65
CA ALA A 26 47.91 20.15 47.01
C ALA A 26 47.88 21.58 47.60
N SER A 27 46.71 22.08 47.99
CA SER A 27 46.54 23.37 48.67
C SER A 27 47.28 23.41 50.01
N ASP A 28 47.13 22.36 50.83
CA ASP A 28 47.82 22.29 52.12
C ASP A 28 49.33 22.07 51.96
N ALA A 29 49.75 21.29 50.95
CA ALA A 29 51.16 21.20 50.58
C ALA A 29 51.76 22.56 50.20
N LYS A 30 51.04 23.42 49.45
CA LYS A 30 51.46 24.80 49.13
C LYS A 30 51.60 25.65 50.40
N LYS A 31 50.63 25.59 51.33
CA LYS A 31 50.65 26.35 52.60
C LYS A 31 51.83 25.97 53.50
N ILE A 32 52.11 24.66 53.64
CA ILE A 32 53.10 24.13 54.60
C ILE A 32 54.54 24.23 54.09
N THR A 33 54.76 24.14 52.77
CA THR A 33 56.11 24.05 52.18
C THR A 33 57.04 25.25 52.48
N PRO A 34 56.58 26.52 52.45
CA PRO A 34 57.38 27.67 52.91
C PRO A 34 58.00 27.46 54.29
N TRP A 35 57.21 26.94 55.24
CA TRP A 35 57.63 26.68 56.62
C TRP A 35 58.59 25.49 56.71
N SER A 36 58.27 24.38 56.03
CA SER A 36 59.15 23.19 55.98
C SER A 36 60.54 23.51 55.40
N SER A 37 60.63 24.47 54.47
CA SER A 37 61.92 24.93 53.92
C SER A 37 62.82 25.59 54.97
N MET A 38 62.22 26.33 55.93
CA MET A 38 62.94 26.99 57.02
C MET A 38 63.34 26.01 58.13
N THR A 39 62.58 24.94 58.31
CA THR A 39 62.84 23.91 59.33
C THR A 39 64.17 23.16 59.12
N ARG A 40 64.65 23.04 57.87
CA ARG A 40 65.87 22.25 57.57
C ARG A 40 67.17 23.05 57.61
N LYS A 41 67.19 24.28 57.08
CA LYS A 41 68.36 25.17 57.01
C LYS A 41 67.89 26.62 56.88
N TRP A 42 68.73 27.58 57.29
CA TRP A 42 68.53 29.01 57.03
C TRP A 42 68.28 29.27 55.53
N SER A 43 67.07 29.68 55.17
CA SER A 43 66.61 29.86 53.80
C SER A 43 66.43 31.34 53.49
N LYS A 44 66.92 31.80 52.33
CA LYS A 44 66.70 33.18 51.87
C LYS A 44 65.20 33.42 51.66
N SER A 45 64.69 34.60 52.01
CA SER A 45 63.25 34.95 51.95
C SER A 45 62.56 34.55 50.63
N SER A 46 63.23 34.73 49.47
CA SER A 46 62.75 34.33 48.14
C SER A 46 62.57 32.82 47.90
N ARG A 47 62.97 31.99 48.87
CA ARG A 47 62.78 30.53 48.93
C ARG A 47 61.91 30.08 50.12
N SER A 48 61.50 30.99 51.00
CA SER A 48 60.66 30.70 52.16
C SER A 48 59.44 31.63 52.22
N VAL A 49 59.47 32.74 52.96
CA VAL A 49 58.27 33.56 53.25
C VAL A 49 57.75 34.28 51.99
N ALA A 50 58.62 34.70 51.07
CA ALA A 50 58.22 35.29 49.79
C ALA A 50 57.99 34.24 48.68
N LEU A 51 57.78 32.97 49.04
CA LEU A 51 57.51 31.86 48.11
C LEU A 51 56.02 31.75 47.81
N ASP A 52 55.56 32.45 46.78
CA ASP A 52 54.16 32.40 46.38
C ASP A 52 53.88 31.26 45.37
N TYR A 53 53.21 30.22 45.85
CA TYR A 53 52.57 29.15 45.06
C TYR A 53 51.04 29.25 45.03
N ILE A 54 50.46 30.26 45.69
CA ILE A 54 49.02 30.38 45.93
C ILE A 54 48.39 31.31 44.89
N THR A 55 49.01 32.45 44.59
CA THR A 55 48.49 33.41 43.58
C THR A 55 48.87 33.03 42.15
N ARG A 56 49.91 32.21 41.96
CA ARG A 56 50.37 31.77 40.63
C ARG A 56 49.50 30.65 40.08
N LEU A 57 49.13 30.76 38.80
CA LEU A 57 48.49 29.69 38.03
C LEU A 57 49.18 28.33 38.27
N GLU A 58 48.37 27.32 38.56
CA GLU A 58 48.86 26.04 39.10
C GLU A 58 49.90 25.36 38.19
N VAL A 59 49.65 25.38 36.88
CA VAL A 59 50.55 24.84 35.84
C VAL A 59 51.91 25.55 35.84
N LEU A 60 51.93 26.87 35.99
CA LEU A 60 53.17 27.67 36.04
C LEU A 60 53.95 27.46 37.34
N SER A 61 53.33 26.91 38.39
CA SER A 61 53.97 26.60 39.67
C SER A 61 54.71 25.24 39.67
N ILE A 62 54.40 24.34 38.72
CA ILE A 62 55.04 23.01 38.59
C ILE A 62 56.56 23.15 38.37
N ILE A 63 56.98 23.93 37.37
CA ILE A 63 58.41 24.06 37.00
C ILE A 63 59.24 24.71 38.13
N PRO A 64 58.80 25.80 38.79
CA PRO A 64 59.47 26.34 39.97
C PRO A 64 59.49 25.38 41.16
N ALA A 65 58.45 24.58 41.40
CA ALA A 65 58.44 23.57 42.47
C ALA A 65 59.48 22.47 42.23
N ALA A 66 59.55 21.93 41.00
CA ALA A 66 60.58 20.98 40.60
C ALA A 66 62.00 21.55 40.73
N ARG A 67 62.26 22.73 40.15
CA ARG A 67 63.58 23.39 40.20
C ARG A 67 64.04 23.71 41.63
N ARG A 68 63.11 23.98 42.56
CA ARG A 68 63.39 24.26 43.98
C ARG A 68 63.43 22.97 44.84
N ARG A 69 63.21 21.79 44.24
CA ARG A 69 63.14 20.47 44.91
C ARG A 69 62.04 20.39 45.97
N HIS A 70 60.94 21.13 45.78
CA HIS A 70 59.77 21.14 46.65
C HIS A 70 58.82 20.00 46.23
N TRP A 71 59.27 18.76 46.42
CA TRP A 71 58.66 17.58 45.82
C TRP A 71 57.17 17.40 46.18
N ALA A 72 56.74 17.66 47.41
CA ALA A 72 55.33 17.56 47.81
C ALA A 72 54.40 18.53 47.05
N VAL A 73 54.85 19.75 46.77
CA VAL A 73 54.09 20.73 45.97
C VAL A 73 54.11 20.33 44.49
N PHE A 74 55.25 19.86 44.01
CA PHE A 74 55.38 19.38 42.64
C PHE A 74 54.46 18.18 42.36
N THR A 75 54.47 17.14 43.20
CA THR A 75 53.61 15.96 43.04
C THR A 75 52.13 16.32 43.16
N GLY A 76 51.75 17.14 44.15
CA GLY A 76 50.37 17.58 44.31
C GLY A 76 49.84 18.37 43.11
N LEU A 77 50.66 19.27 42.54
CA LEU A 77 50.31 20.00 41.32
C LEU A 77 50.24 19.10 40.07
N VAL A 78 51.15 18.14 39.92
CA VAL A 78 51.12 17.17 38.81
C VAL A 78 49.90 16.27 38.89
N VAL A 79 49.53 15.77 40.08
CA VAL A 79 48.30 14.99 40.27
C VAL A 79 47.06 15.85 39.98
N GLY A 80 47.01 17.10 40.46
CA GLY A 80 45.91 18.02 40.13
C GLY A 80 45.74 18.26 38.63
N PHE A 81 46.85 18.37 37.89
CA PHE A 81 46.83 18.46 36.42
C PHE A 81 46.37 17.15 35.74
N LEU A 82 46.87 16.00 36.20
CA LEU A 82 46.45 14.68 35.68
C LEU A 82 44.96 14.43 35.92
N CYS A 83 44.42 14.76 37.10
CA CYS A 83 42.99 14.68 37.38
C CYS A 83 42.17 15.58 36.43
N GLY A 84 42.67 16.78 36.09
CA GLY A 84 42.05 17.66 35.11
C GLY A 84 42.00 17.06 33.70
N ALA A 85 43.12 16.49 33.23
CA ALA A 85 43.18 15.80 31.93
C ALA A 85 42.28 14.56 31.88
N LEU A 86 42.17 13.83 33.00
CA LEU A 86 41.34 12.63 33.15
C LEU A 86 39.83 12.90 32.96
N VAL A 87 39.33 14.11 33.25
CA VAL A 87 37.92 14.47 33.01
C VAL A 87 37.57 14.35 31.53
N ALA A 88 38.45 14.81 30.63
CA ALA A 88 38.25 14.68 29.19
C ALA A 88 38.29 13.20 28.74
N VAL A 89 39.18 12.39 29.33
CA VAL A 89 39.28 10.95 29.05
C VAL A 89 38.03 10.19 29.52
N ALA A 90 37.44 10.56 30.67
CA ALA A 90 36.20 9.98 31.14
C ALA A 90 34.98 10.40 30.30
N ASN A 91 34.89 11.66 29.89
CA ASN A 91 33.83 12.08 28.95
C ASN A 91 33.95 11.35 27.60
N ALA A 92 35.18 11.01 27.17
CA ALA A 92 35.44 10.20 25.98
C ALA A 92 35.34 8.67 26.22
N LEU A 93 35.06 8.21 27.45
CA LEU A 93 35.01 6.78 27.78
C LEU A 93 33.83 6.08 27.11
N THR A 94 32.70 6.77 26.99
CA THR A 94 31.47 6.24 26.38
C THR A 94 31.02 7.11 25.22
N TYR A 95 30.52 6.48 24.16
CA TYR A 95 29.80 7.15 23.09
C TYR A 95 28.48 6.45 22.82
N THR A 96 27.48 7.22 22.41
CA THR A 96 26.19 6.72 21.97
C THR A 96 26.20 6.63 20.46
N ASP A 97 26.04 5.42 19.94
CA ASP A 97 25.71 5.22 18.52
C ASP A 97 24.18 5.14 18.42
N LEU A 98 23.59 5.97 17.57
CA LEU A 98 22.14 6.07 17.39
C LEU A 98 21.59 4.96 16.50
N PHE A 99 22.44 4.36 15.65
CA PHE A 99 22.05 3.41 14.60
C PHE A 99 22.65 2.01 14.81
N ALA A 100 23.19 1.75 15.99
CA ALA A 100 23.83 0.47 16.27
C ALA A 100 22.82 -0.67 16.47
N SER A 101 22.72 -1.53 15.46
CA SER A 101 21.89 -2.72 15.49
C SER A 101 22.28 -3.66 16.65
N SER A 102 21.29 -4.30 17.27
CA SER A 102 21.47 -5.53 18.02
C SER A 102 20.82 -6.65 17.25
N SER A 103 21.56 -7.70 16.91
CA SER A 103 20.88 -8.99 16.82
C SER A 103 20.61 -9.53 18.22
N SER A 104 19.51 -10.26 18.33
CA SER A 104 19.23 -11.19 19.42
C SER A 104 18.52 -12.39 18.81
N PRO A 105 18.89 -13.64 19.15
CA PRO A 105 18.18 -14.81 18.65
C PRO A 105 16.72 -14.77 19.13
N ALA A 106 15.81 -14.99 18.20
CA ALA A 106 14.38 -14.94 18.42
C ALA A 106 13.69 -16.06 17.61
N THR A 107 12.70 -16.70 18.21
CA THR A 107 11.87 -17.71 17.53
C THR A 107 10.60 -17.02 17.05
N PHE A 108 10.39 -17.01 15.75
CA PHE A 108 9.22 -16.43 15.10
C PHE A 108 8.19 -17.53 14.77
N SER A 109 6.90 -17.24 14.90
CA SER A 109 5.87 -18.15 14.44
C SER A 109 5.49 -17.80 13.00
N LYS A 110 5.81 -18.71 12.08
CA LYS A 110 5.29 -18.74 10.71
C LYS A 110 3.75 -18.68 10.76
N ALA A 111 3.17 -17.97 9.79
CA ALA A 111 1.72 -17.86 9.59
C ALA A 111 1.25 -18.82 8.49
N THR A 112 1.98 -18.87 7.38
CA THR A 112 1.59 -19.63 6.19
C THR A 112 2.74 -20.46 5.64
N ASP A 113 2.50 -21.72 5.27
CA ASP A 113 3.38 -22.50 4.39
C ASP A 113 2.95 -22.33 2.93
N LEU A 114 3.88 -22.58 2.01
CA LEU A 114 3.59 -22.68 0.58
C LEU A 114 3.30 -24.15 0.27
N GLY A 115 2.02 -24.48 0.17
CA GLY A 115 1.50 -25.82 -0.09
C GLY A 115 0.70 -25.83 -1.39
N PHE A 116 1.09 -26.67 -2.34
CA PHE A 116 0.39 -26.89 -3.59
C PHE A 116 -0.49 -28.14 -3.47
N ASP A 117 -1.59 -28.02 -2.73
CA ASP A 117 -2.44 -29.13 -2.26
C ASP A 117 -3.34 -29.75 -3.35
N GLY A 118 -2.82 -29.89 -4.57
CA GLY A 118 -3.54 -30.37 -5.76
C GLY A 118 -4.43 -29.32 -6.43
N THR A 119 -4.44 -28.10 -5.91
CA THR A 119 -5.19 -26.94 -6.44
C THR A 119 -4.45 -26.24 -7.58
N LEU A 120 -3.12 -26.16 -7.49
CA LEU A 120 -2.23 -25.54 -8.48
C LEU A 120 -1.30 -26.55 -9.15
N GLU A 121 -0.68 -27.47 -8.40
CA GLU A 121 0.26 -28.47 -8.92
C GLU A 121 -0.47 -29.75 -9.31
N ASN A 122 -0.22 -30.24 -10.53
CA ASN A 122 -0.59 -31.59 -10.94
C ASN A 122 0.45 -32.58 -10.39
N PRO A 123 0.09 -33.45 -9.42
CA PRO A 123 1.04 -34.32 -8.74
C PRO A 123 1.64 -35.41 -9.66
N ALA A 124 1.11 -35.61 -10.87
CA ALA A 124 1.63 -36.59 -11.81
C ALA A 124 2.89 -36.11 -12.57
N ASN A 125 3.05 -34.80 -12.77
CA ASN A 125 4.11 -34.21 -13.59
C ASN A 125 4.82 -33.00 -12.96
N GLN A 126 4.43 -32.59 -11.74
CA GLN A 126 4.96 -31.41 -11.03
C GLN A 126 4.77 -30.09 -11.81
N SER A 127 3.84 -30.06 -12.80
CA SER A 127 3.50 -28.83 -13.52
C SER A 127 2.38 -28.09 -12.80
N LEU A 128 2.39 -26.76 -12.89
CA LEU A 128 1.26 -25.95 -12.43
C LEU A 128 0.12 -26.05 -13.46
N THR A 129 -0.91 -26.84 -13.17
CA THR A 129 -2.09 -26.97 -14.04
C THR A 129 -3.15 -25.97 -13.63
N ILE A 130 -3.31 -24.93 -14.42
CA ILE A 130 -4.38 -23.95 -14.24
C ILE A 130 -5.55 -24.38 -15.12
N SER A 131 -6.67 -24.70 -14.48
CA SER A 131 -7.86 -25.26 -15.12
C SER A 131 -8.42 -24.32 -16.19
N TYR A 132 -8.82 -24.86 -17.35
CA TYR A 132 -9.50 -24.09 -18.42
C TYR A 132 -10.90 -23.57 -18.02
N THR A 133 -11.34 -23.80 -16.77
CA THR A 133 -12.61 -23.27 -16.24
C THR A 133 -12.42 -21.85 -15.65
N TYR A 134 -13.52 -21.16 -15.32
CA TYR A 134 -13.49 -19.85 -14.66
C TYR A 134 -12.62 -19.83 -13.38
N LEU A 135 -12.45 -20.97 -12.71
CA LEU A 135 -11.57 -21.12 -11.55
C LEU A 135 -10.08 -20.89 -11.89
N GLY A 136 -9.64 -21.13 -13.13
CA GLY A 136 -8.28 -20.84 -13.59
C GLY A 136 -8.06 -19.40 -14.06
N GLN A 137 -9.11 -18.61 -14.25
CA GLN A 137 -9.00 -17.16 -14.46
C GLN A 137 -8.82 -16.40 -13.14
N LYS A 138 -9.34 -16.93 -12.03
CA LYS A 138 -9.18 -16.36 -10.67
C LYS A 138 -7.74 -15.99 -10.29
N PRO A 139 -6.70 -16.82 -10.53
CA PRO A 139 -5.33 -16.42 -10.23
C PRO A 139 -4.91 -15.11 -10.91
N TYR A 140 -5.38 -14.84 -12.12
CA TYR A 140 -4.92 -13.72 -12.94
C TYR A 140 -5.75 -12.47 -12.73
N ALA A 141 -7.05 -12.64 -12.46
CA ALA A 141 -7.84 -11.60 -11.81
C ALA A 141 -7.14 -11.18 -10.51
N ALA A 142 -6.82 -12.12 -9.61
CA ALA A 142 -6.15 -11.83 -8.33
C ALA A 142 -4.80 -11.11 -8.48
N VAL A 143 -4.07 -11.27 -9.60
CA VAL A 143 -2.81 -10.56 -9.82
C VAL A 143 -2.97 -9.19 -10.46
N ALA A 144 -3.88 -9.03 -11.43
CA ALA A 144 -4.28 -7.70 -11.91
C ALA A 144 -4.81 -6.84 -10.75
N ALA A 145 -5.38 -7.52 -9.75
CA ALA A 145 -5.89 -6.99 -8.50
C ALA A 145 -4.79 -6.72 -7.45
N GLU A 146 -3.87 -7.68 -7.19
CA GLU A 146 -2.73 -7.53 -6.25
C GLU A 146 -1.68 -6.52 -6.71
N LYS A 147 -1.69 -6.08 -7.98
CA LYS A 147 -0.97 -4.88 -8.42
C LYS A 147 -1.52 -3.65 -7.68
N LEU A 148 -0.96 -3.42 -6.50
CA LEU A 148 -1.14 -2.22 -5.69
C LEU A 148 -0.93 -0.98 -6.57
N PRO A 149 -1.63 0.14 -6.32
CA PRO A 149 -1.44 1.38 -7.08
C PRO A 149 0.05 1.71 -7.23
N ASN A 150 0.47 1.99 -8.48
CA ASN A 150 1.87 2.11 -8.93
C ASN A 150 2.66 0.78 -9.11
N GLY A 151 1.98 -0.35 -9.31
CA GLY A 151 2.62 -1.62 -9.71
C GLY A 151 3.46 -2.30 -8.62
N GLN A 152 3.21 -2.01 -7.34
CA GLN A 152 3.90 -2.70 -6.25
C GLN A 152 3.36 -4.12 -6.09
N ALA A 153 4.26 -5.09 -5.92
CA ALA A 153 3.89 -6.49 -5.73
C ALA A 153 3.26 -6.73 -4.35
N GLY A 154 2.41 -7.77 -4.24
CA GLY A 154 1.72 -8.16 -3.01
C GLY A 154 2.68 -8.41 -1.83
N PRO A 155 2.20 -8.25 -0.57
CA PRO A 155 3.02 -8.46 0.62
C PRO A 155 3.63 -9.86 0.64
N TRP A 156 4.89 -9.97 1.08
CA TRP A 156 5.67 -11.23 1.05
C TRP A 156 5.97 -11.77 -0.35
N THR A 157 5.86 -10.94 -1.40
CA THR A 157 6.46 -11.21 -2.71
C THR A 157 7.55 -10.20 -3.02
N LYS A 158 8.52 -10.59 -3.85
CA LYS A 158 9.50 -9.68 -4.42
C LYS A 158 10.04 -10.25 -5.73
N ASP A 159 9.99 -9.45 -6.80
CA ASP A 159 10.46 -9.81 -8.13
C ASP A 159 9.82 -11.13 -8.62
N SER A 160 10.57 -12.22 -8.54
CA SER A 160 10.23 -13.59 -8.96
C SER A 160 10.05 -14.57 -7.80
N TYR A 161 9.98 -14.08 -6.57
CA TYR A 161 9.98 -14.86 -5.33
C TYR A 161 8.76 -14.60 -4.46
N VAL A 162 8.24 -15.67 -3.87
CA VAL A 162 7.18 -15.67 -2.85
C VAL A 162 7.77 -16.23 -1.56
N PHE A 163 7.64 -15.50 -0.46
CA PHE A 163 8.17 -15.89 0.84
C PHE A 163 7.05 -16.36 1.78
N GLU A 164 7.38 -17.22 2.73
CA GLU A 164 6.47 -17.55 3.83
C GLU A 164 6.18 -16.29 4.67
N SER A 165 4.95 -16.13 5.14
CA SER A 165 4.59 -14.99 6.00
C SER A 165 4.73 -15.33 7.49
N PHE A 166 5.00 -14.32 8.31
CA PHE A 166 5.18 -14.45 9.76
C PHE A 166 4.01 -13.81 10.53
N THR A 167 3.56 -14.47 11.60
CA THR A 167 2.57 -13.89 12.51
C THR A 167 3.21 -12.88 13.47
N ASN A 168 2.37 -12.04 14.09
CA ASN A 168 2.70 -11.28 15.28
C ASN A 168 3.81 -10.21 15.12
N THR A 169 4.11 -9.81 13.87
CA THR A 169 5.03 -8.73 13.53
C THR A 169 4.60 -7.37 14.10
N SER A 170 3.30 -7.17 14.32
CA SER A 170 2.72 -5.97 14.95
C SER A 170 3.10 -5.77 16.43
N GLN A 171 3.69 -6.77 17.10
CA GLN A 171 4.24 -6.64 18.45
C GLN A 171 5.73 -6.24 18.46
N LEU A 172 6.38 -6.19 17.29
CA LEU A 172 7.78 -5.79 17.18
C LEU A 172 7.90 -4.25 17.20
N PRO A 173 9.02 -3.70 17.71
CA PRO A 173 9.32 -2.28 17.55
C PRO A 173 9.38 -1.89 16.08
N GLU A 174 8.90 -0.69 15.72
CA GLU A 174 8.89 -0.17 14.33
C GLU A 174 10.27 -0.19 13.65
N ASN A 175 11.35 -0.10 14.43
CA ASN A 175 12.74 -0.12 13.97
C ASN A 175 13.40 -1.52 14.03
N ALA A 176 12.61 -2.59 14.04
CA ALA A 176 13.11 -3.96 14.06
C ALA A 176 13.13 -4.57 12.65
N THR A 177 14.27 -5.16 12.27
CA THR A 177 14.40 -6.00 11.07
C THR A 177 14.47 -7.47 11.51
N ILE A 178 13.70 -8.34 10.86
CA ILE A 178 13.75 -9.79 11.09
C ILE A 178 14.70 -10.40 10.06
N GLU A 179 15.65 -11.21 10.50
CA GLU A 179 16.42 -12.10 9.64
C GLU A 179 16.12 -13.55 10.04
N ALA A 180 15.42 -14.29 9.19
CA ALA A 180 15.06 -15.68 9.45
C ALA A 180 15.17 -16.51 8.16
N PRO A 181 15.62 -17.78 8.24
CA PRO A 181 15.62 -18.69 7.11
C PRO A 181 14.17 -19.04 6.76
N THR A 182 13.67 -18.51 5.65
CA THR A 182 12.36 -18.82 5.09
C THR A 182 12.52 -19.62 3.80
N ARG A 183 11.55 -20.48 3.48
CA ARG A 183 11.41 -21.03 2.13
C ARG A 183 10.85 -19.95 1.21
N ALA A 184 11.37 -19.90 0.00
CA ALA A 184 10.80 -19.12 -1.08
C ALA A 184 10.39 -20.04 -2.22
N PHE A 185 9.21 -19.81 -2.79
CA PHE A 185 8.90 -20.29 -4.13
C PHE A 185 9.51 -19.32 -5.14
N HIS A 186 10.08 -19.85 -6.22
CA HIS A 186 10.62 -19.08 -7.33
C HIS A 186 9.92 -19.49 -8.61
N SER A 187 9.27 -18.53 -9.26
CA SER A 187 8.73 -18.67 -10.61
C SER A 187 9.83 -18.33 -11.62
N ASP A 188 10.30 -19.32 -12.40
CA ASP A 188 11.21 -19.10 -13.53
C ASP A 188 10.62 -19.63 -14.85
N PHE A 189 10.69 -18.79 -15.88
CA PHE A 189 9.79 -18.77 -17.01
C PHE A 189 10.62 -18.69 -18.29
N ASN A 190 10.91 -19.83 -18.89
CA ASN A 190 11.68 -19.88 -20.14
C ASN A 190 10.76 -19.78 -21.35
N CYS A 191 10.76 -18.61 -21.98
CA CYS A 191 9.93 -18.30 -23.14
C CYS A 191 10.63 -18.62 -24.47
N HIS A 192 9.88 -19.07 -25.47
CA HIS A 192 10.40 -19.31 -26.82
C HIS A 192 9.67 -18.44 -27.86
N PRO A 193 10.38 -17.78 -28.80
CA PRO A 193 9.76 -16.97 -29.84
C PRO A 193 9.08 -17.86 -30.90
N ILE A 194 7.85 -17.54 -31.24
CA ILE A 194 7.02 -18.26 -32.20
C ILE A 194 7.01 -17.51 -33.54
N THR A 195 7.25 -18.25 -34.63
CA THR A 195 7.15 -17.74 -36.00
C THR A 195 5.78 -18.07 -36.60
N TRP A 196 4.92 -17.06 -36.70
CA TRP A 196 3.59 -17.20 -37.28
C TRP A 196 3.63 -17.13 -38.82
N LYS A 197 3.00 -18.10 -39.49
CA LYS A 197 2.66 -18.00 -40.92
C LYS A 197 1.21 -17.47 -41.02
N GLN A 198 1.02 -16.30 -41.61
CA GLN A 198 -0.31 -15.79 -41.93
C GLN A 198 -0.91 -16.60 -43.09
N GLY A 199 -2.15 -17.03 -42.92
CA GLY A 199 -3.02 -17.54 -43.96
C GLY A 199 -4.38 -16.85 -43.89
N GLU A 200 -5.16 -16.99 -44.95
CA GLU A 200 -6.41 -16.26 -45.12
C GLU A 200 -7.51 -17.18 -45.63
N SER A 201 -8.67 -17.07 -45.01
CA SER A 201 -9.93 -17.67 -45.45
C SER A 201 -10.96 -16.57 -45.72
N ASP A 202 -12.06 -16.91 -46.39
CA ASP A 202 -13.11 -15.95 -46.76
C ASP A 202 -13.59 -15.10 -45.57
N TYR A 203 -13.68 -15.70 -44.38
CA TYR A 203 -14.23 -15.07 -43.17
C TYR A 203 -13.24 -14.91 -42.02
N ASN A 204 -12.02 -15.46 -42.11
CA ASN A 204 -11.05 -15.39 -41.02
C ASN A 204 -9.61 -15.24 -41.53
N LEU A 205 -8.84 -14.39 -40.85
CA LEU A 205 -7.38 -14.51 -40.83
C LEU A 205 -7.02 -15.66 -39.90
N TYR A 206 -6.11 -16.53 -40.32
CA TYR A 206 -5.55 -17.54 -39.44
C TYR A 206 -4.03 -17.44 -39.43
N PHE A 207 -3.44 -17.59 -38.26
CA PHE A 207 -2.00 -17.65 -38.09
C PHE A 207 -1.67 -19.06 -37.61
N GLN A 208 -0.76 -19.71 -38.31
CA GLN A 208 -0.32 -21.06 -37.98
C GLN A 208 1.19 -21.04 -37.73
N ALA A 209 1.61 -21.45 -36.54
CA ALA A 209 3.00 -21.73 -36.26
C ALA A 209 3.23 -23.23 -36.43
N ASP A 210 4.11 -23.55 -37.38
CA ASP A 210 4.52 -24.89 -37.73
C ASP A 210 5.51 -25.39 -36.67
N THR A 211 5.04 -26.16 -35.70
CA THR A 211 5.85 -26.54 -34.54
C THR A 211 6.92 -27.57 -34.90
N SER A 212 6.72 -28.30 -36.01
CA SER A 212 7.74 -29.16 -36.61
C SER A 212 8.98 -28.38 -37.09
N SER A 213 8.79 -27.11 -37.50
CA SER A 213 9.85 -26.18 -37.90
C SER A 213 10.59 -25.51 -36.74
N GLN A 214 10.05 -25.58 -35.52
CA GLN A 214 10.60 -24.97 -34.31
C GLN A 214 10.72 -26.01 -33.20
N PRO A 215 11.66 -26.98 -33.30
CA PRO A 215 11.77 -28.09 -32.35
C PRO A 215 12.03 -27.65 -30.91
N GLU A 216 12.55 -26.44 -30.69
CA GLU A 216 12.66 -25.79 -29.39
C GLU A 216 11.30 -25.55 -28.70
N LEU A 217 10.20 -25.51 -29.45
CA LEU A 217 8.84 -25.47 -28.90
C LEU A 217 8.38 -26.83 -28.37
N ASN A 218 9.01 -27.96 -28.72
CA ASN A 218 8.67 -29.31 -28.22
C ASN A 218 7.14 -29.58 -28.14
N CYS A 219 6.38 -29.16 -29.15
CA CYS A 219 4.91 -29.18 -29.18
C CYS A 219 4.48 -30.19 -30.26
N ALA A 220 3.54 -31.09 -29.96
CA ALA A 220 3.15 -32.17 -30.89
C ALA A 220 2.09 -31.71 -31.91
N LEU A 221 1.33 -30.67 -31.59
CA LEU A 221 0.39 -30.01 -32.48
C LEU A 221 0.97 -28.72 -33.07
N ASP A 222 0.53 -28.36 -34.27
CA ASP A 222 0.73 -27.00 -34.80
C ASP A 222 -0.13 -26.02 -34.00
N LEU A 223 0.43 -24.86 -33.66
CA LEU A 223 -0.35 -23.81 -33.01
C LEU A 223 -1.14 -23.07 -34.10
N GLN A 224 -2.47 -23.11 -34.02
CA GLN A 224 -3.35 -22.32 -34.88
C GLN A 224 -4.12 -21.29 -34.06
N MET A 225 -4.22 -20.09 -34.61
CA MET A 225 -4.94 -18.97 -34.03
C MET A 225 -5.81 -18.34 -35.13
N GLN A 226 -7.10 -18.20 -34.86
CA GLN A 226 -8.10 -17.76 -35.83
C GLN A 226 -8.72 -16.42 -35.40
N TRP A 227 -8.94 -15.53 -36.36
CA TRP A 227 -9.50 -14.21 -36.14
C TRP A 227 -10.55 -13.88 -37.20
N GLY A 228 -11.80 -13.66 -36.77
CA GLY A 228 -12.91 -13.31 -37.65
C GLY A 228 -12.72 -11.94 -38.33
N LYS A 229 -12.87 -11.92 -39.65
CA LYS A 229 -12.96 -10.68 -40.44
C LYS A 229 -14.30 -10.01 -40.16
N GLY A 230 -14.31 -8.97 -39.34
CA GLY A 230 -15.53 -8.18 -39.11
C GLY A 230 -15.35 -7.01 -38.14
N TYR A 231 -14.97 -7.31 -36.89
CA TYR A 231 -15.11 -6.35 -35.78
C TYR A 231 -13.82 -5.60 -35.39
N ASP A 232 -12.65 -6.14 -35.71
CA ASP A 232 -11.41 -5.75 -35.00
C ASP A 232 -10.23 -5.39 -35.94
N MET A 233 -10.50 -5.32 -37.24
CA MET A 233 -9.47 -5.18 -38.29
C MET A 233 -8.85 -3.76 -38.39
N ASN A 234 -9.46 -2.75 -37.78
CA ASN A 234 -9.06 -1.34 -37.97
C ASN A 234 -8.09 -0.80 -36.89
N ARG A 235 -7.74 -1.60 -35.87
CA ARG A 235 -6.82 -1.21 -34.80
C ARG A 235 -5.35 -1.35 -35.24
N LYS A 236 -4.50 -0.38 -34.86
CA LYS A 236 -3.07 -0.37 -35.24
C LYS A 236 -2.25 -1.41 -34.51
N ALA A 237 -2.46 -1.57 -33.20
CA ALA A 237 -1.77 -2.54 -32.36
C ALA A 237 -2.79 -3.47 -31.72
N ILE A 238 -2.39 -4.72 -31.52
CA ILE A 238 -3.20 -5.80 -30.95
C ILE A 238 -2.35 -6.64 -30.02
N GLY A 239 -2.94 -7.18 -28.96
CA GLY A 239 -2.22 -7.99 -27.99
C GLY A 239 -3.13 -8.95 -27.25
N TRP A 240 -2.70 -10.20 -27.11
CA TRP A 240 -3.35 -11.16 -26.22
C TRP A 240 -2.34 -12.24 -25.83
N LEU A 241 -2.75 -13.04 -24.85
CA LEU A 241 -1.92 -14.08 -24.26
C LEU A 241 -2.75 -15.38 -24.20
N ASN A 242 -2.73 -16.23 -25.23
CA ASN A 242 -3.68 -17.34 -25.37
C ASN A 242 -3.29 -18.60 -24.57
N VAL A 243 -4.25 -19.50 -24.30
CA VAL A 243 -4.03 -20.88 -23.81
C VAL A 243 -4.29 -21.89 -24.95
N THR A 244 -3.33 -22.75 -25.23
CA THR A 244 -3.30 -23.70 -26.35
C THR A 244 -2.75 -25.05 -25.92
N ALA A 245 -3.47 -26.15 -26.20
CA ALA A 245 -2.92 -27.49 -26.02
C ALA A 245 -1.79 -27.77 -27.02
N CYS A 246 -0.70 -28.39 -26.54
CA CYS A 246 0.40 -28.89 -27.37
C CYS A 246 0.27 -30.37 -27.74
N ASP A 247 -0.73 -31.06 -27.19
CA ASP A 247 -1.07 -32.46 -27.44
C ASP A 247 -2.58 -32.65 -27.70
N GLU A 248 -2.97 -33.74 -28.36
CA GLU A 248 -4.39 -34.04 -28.65
C GLU A 248 -5.23 -34.30 -27.39
N GLU A 249 -4.59 -34.72 -26.29
CA GLU A 249 -5.26 -35.03 -25.02
C GLU A 249 -5.49 -33.79 -24.14
N GLY A 250 -4.89 -32.63 -24.49
CA GLY A 250 -4.99 -31.40 -23.71
C GLY A 250 -4.25 -31.45 -22.36
N THR A 251 -3.25 -32.33 -22.21
CA THR A 251 -2.48 -32.48 -20.98
C THR A 251 -1.24 -31.58 -20.94
N ASP A 252 -0.69 -31.23 -22.10
CA ASP A 252 0.39 -30.26 -22.27
C ASP A 252 -0.20 -28.89 -22.62
N LEU A 253 -0.76 -28.21 -21.62
CA LEU A 253 -1.31 -26.87 -21.80
C LEU A 253 -0.19 -25.84 -21.86
N ARG A 254 -0.01 -25.29 -23.07
CA ARG A 254 0.91 -24.20 -23.38
C ARG A 254 0.14 -23.00 -23.91
N LEU A 255 0.90 -21.97 -24.25
CA LEU A 255 0.48 -20.62 -23.96
C LEU A 255 1.22 -19.64 -24.81
N VAL A 256 0.58 -18.56 -25.24
CA VAL A 256 1.11 -17.78 -26.35
C VAL A 256 0.79 -16.29 -26.20
N SER A 257 1.75 -15.53 -25.66
CA SER A 257 1.79 -14.08 -25.77
C SER A 257 1.98 -13.72 -27.24
N THR A 258 1.09 -12.94 -27.82
CA THR A 258 1.26 -12.43 -29.18
C THR A 258 1.00 -10.94 -29.19
N LEU A 259 1.97 -10.21 -29.70
CA LEU A 259 1.88 -8.79 -29.97
C LEU A 259 1.90 -8.57 -31.47
N GLY A 260 0.96 -7.77 -31.97
CA GLY A 260 0.84 -7.45 -33.38
C GLY A 260 0.75 -5.96 -33.65
N LEU A 261 1.28 -5.56 -34.81
CA LEU A 261 1.00 -4.26 -35.41
C LEU A 261 0.52 -4.44 -36.84
N ARG A 262 -0.59 -3.80 -37.16
CA ARG A 262 -1.16 -3.73 -38.49
C ARG A 262 -0.71 -2.45 -39.17
N THR A 263 0.06 -2.60 -40.24
CA THR A 263 0.56 -1.50 -41.06
C THR A 263 -0.31 -1.39 -42.31
N ASN A 264 -0.90 -0.21 -42.53
CA ASN A 264 -1.60 0.08 -43.78
C ASN A 264 -0.55 0.23 -44.89
N ILE A 265 -0.57 -0.67 -45.88
CA ILE A 265 0.35 -0.68 -47.02
C ILE A 265 -0.30 -0.17 -48.31
N THR A 266 -1.58 0.22 -48.24
CA THR A 266 -2.36 0.81 -49.35
C THR A 266 -1.64 2.01 -49.93
N LYS A 267 -1.49 2.04 -51.26
CA LYS A 267 -0.92 3.20 -51.94
C LYS A 267 -1.93 4.35 -51.92
N PRO A 268 -1.49 5.61 -51.70
CA PRO A 268 -2.40 6.75 -51.72
C PRO A 268 -3.17 6.84 -53.04
N GLY A 269 -4.48 6.58 -52.99
CA GLY A 269 -5.38 6.61 -54.14
C GLY A 269 -6.05 5.28 -54.50
N ASP A 270 -5.64 4.15 -53.92
CA ASP A 270 -6.42 2.91 -54.00
C ASP A 270 -7.65 2.94 -53.07
N LYS A 271 -8.71 2.22 -53.43
CA LYS A 271 -9.96 2.15 -52.66
C LYS A 271 -10.07 0.93 -51.74
N ASP A 272 -9.31 -0.11 -52.06
CA ASP A 272 -9.28 -1.34 -51.29
C ASP A 272 -8.10 -1.23 -50.32
N GLU A 273 -8.38 -1.17 -49.02
CA GLU A 273 -7.32 -1.01 -48.01
C GLU A 273 -6.55 -2.31 -47.83
N GLU A 274 -5.29 -2.33 -48.27
CA GLU A 274 -4.36 -3.44 -48.09
C GLU A 274 -3.52 -3.22 -46.82
N PHE A 275 -3.45 -4.24 -45.97
CA PHE A 275 -2.77 -4.19 -44.68
C PHE A 275 -1.80 -5.35 -44.52
N ASN A 276 -0.57 -5.06 -44.10
CA ASN A 276 0.39 -6.06 -43.67
C ASN A 276 0.42 -6.15 -42.13
N THR A 277 0.32 -7.36 -41.59
CA THR A 277 0.26 -7.61 -40.14
C THR A 277 1.56 -8.25 -39.70
N THR A 278 2.36 -7.54 -38.91
CA THR A 278 3.55 -8.11 -38.27
C THR A 278 3.16 -8.62 -36.90
N LEU A 279 3.36 -9.93 -36.64
CA LEU A 279 3.17 -10.55 -35.34
C LEU A 279 4.51 -11.01 -34.77
N VAL A 280 4.73 -10.77 -33.49
CA VAL A 280 5.75 -11.46 -32.69
C VAL A 280 5.03 -12.27 -31.61
N GLY A 281 5.20 -13.59 -31.66
CA GLY A 281 4.69 -14.52 -30.65
C GLY A 281 5.79 -14.97 -29.69
N VAL A 282 5.43 -15.22 -28.43
CA VAL A 282 6.30 -15.77 -27.38
C VAL A 282 5.48 -16.72 -26.50
N MET A 283 5.99 -17.92 -26.21
CA MET A 283 5.18 -19.00 -25.65
C MET A 283 5.15 -19.07 -24.09
N TRP A 284 4.19 -18.40 -23.38
CA TRP A 284 3.87 -18.52 -21.91
C TRP A 284 2.46 -17.91 -21.45
N TYR A 285 1.88 -18.06 -20.19
CA TYR A 285 0.43 -18.19 -19.69
C TYR A 285 -0.51 -16.93 -19.40
N VAL A 286 -1.76 -16.94 -19.97
CA VAL A 286 -3.11 -16.26 -19.68
C VAL A 286 -3.74 -15.13 -20.50
N GLN A 287 -4.99 -15.38 -20.94
CA GLN A 287 -5.80 -14.51 -21.80
C GLN A 287 -6.83 -13.65 -21.06
N LEU A 288 -7.21 -12.49 -21.64
CA LEU A 288 -8.58 -11.98 -21.88
C LEU A 288 -8.62 -10.55 -22.51
N TYR A 289 -8.95 -10.45 -23.81
CA TYR A 289 -9.47 -9.29 -24.60
C TYR A 289 -8.66 -8.01 -24.93
N TYR A 290 -8.73 -7.62 -26.22
CA TYR A 290 -8.27 -6.41 -26.94
C TYR A 290 -6.77 -6.03 -26.84
N MET A 291 -6.34 -5.53 -25.68
CA MET A 291 -5.01 -5.82 -25.16
C MET A 291 -5.25 -6.40 -23.79
N ASP A 292 -5.05 -7.71 -23.66
CA ASP A 292 -5.43 -8.38 -22.42
C ASP A 292 -4.69 -7.75 -21.21
N PRO A 293 -5.21 -7.85 -19.97
CA PRO A 293 -4.59 -7.19 -18.81
C PRO A 293 -3.08 -7.46 -18.65
N PHE A 294 -2.57 -8.61 -19.11
CA PHE A 294 -1.14 -8.85 -19.20
C PHE A 294 -0.46 -7.94 -20.22
N THR A 295 -0.95 -7.92 -21.46
CA THR A 295 -0.33 -7.16 -22.56
C THR A 295 -0.52 -5.65 -22.41
N THR A 296 -1.64 -5.21 -21.83
CA THR A 296 -1.84 -3.83 -21.38
C THR A 296 -0.82 -3.49 -20.28
N SER A 297 -0.70 -4.31 -19.22
CA SER A 297 0.31 -4.06 -18.20
C SER A 297 1.75 -4.09 -18.75
N LEU A 298 2.04 -4.91 -19.76
CA LEU A 298 3.35 -5.00 -20.39
C LEU A 298 3.73 -3.71 -21.13
N THR A 299 2.74 -3.07 -21.76
CA THR A 299 2.92 -1.83 -22.53
C THR A 299 2.81 -0.56 -21.67
N GLU A 300 2.05 -0.60 -20.56
CA GLU A 300 1.90 0.53 -19.61
C GLU A 300 3.09 0.68 -18.64
N ASP A 301 3.60 -0.39 -18.02
CA ASP A 301 4.74 -0.31 -17.08
C ASP A 301 6.02 0.19 -17.78
N GLN A 302 6.08 0.09 -19.11
CA GLN A 302 7.19 0.55 -19.94
C GLN A 302 6.79 1.76 -20.80
N ALA A 303 6.22 2.79 -20.16
CA ALA A 303 5.75 4.08 -20.71
C ALA A 303 6.75 4.92 -21.56
N ALA A 304 7.87 4.34 -22.00
CA ALA A 304 8.84 4.91 -22.92
C ALA A 304 9.16 4.00 -24.14
N LEU A 305 8.64 2.76 -24.20
CA LEU A 305 8.90 1.83 -25.30
C LEU A 305 7.73 1.81 -26.30
N ASN A 306 8.02 2.29 -27.50
CA ASN A 306 7.13 2.18 -28.66
C ASN A 306 6.89 0.70 -28.99
N VAL A 307 5.64 0.31 -29.26
CA VAL A 307 5.25 -1.07 -29.65
C VAL A 307 6.10 -1.59 -30.81
N GLU A 308 6.50 -0.72 -31.74
CA GLU A 308 7.42 -1.02 -32.84
C GLU A 308 8.74 -1.65 -32.35
N SER A 309 9.28 -1.22 -31.20
CA SER A 309 10.55 -1.75 -30.66
C SER A 309 10.48 -3.21 -30.20
N TYR A 310 9.31 -3.70 -29.77
CA TYR A 310 9.11 -5.11 -29.45
C TYR A 310 9.02 -5.97 -30.72
N LEU A 311 8.49 -5.40 -31.81
CA LEU A 311 8.33 -6.07 -33.10
C LEU A 311 9.66 -6.13 -33.86
N ASP A 312 10.44 -5.05 -33.82
CA ASP A 312 11.80 -4.98 -34.34
C ASP A 312 12.79 -5.88 -33.57
N SER A 313 12.47 -6.25 -32.32
CA SER A 313 13.34 -7.05 -31.46
C SER A 313 12.58 -8.07 -30.63
N PRO A 314 12.27 -9.26 -31.20
CA PRO A 314 11.58 -10.35 -30.50
C PRO A 314 12.23 -10.78 -29.18
N GLN A 315 13.54 -10.55 -29.00
CA GLN A 315 14.25 -10.83 -27.74
C GLN A 315 13.93 -9.82 -26.62
N LEU A 316 13.63 -8.56 -26.97
CA LEU A 316 13.14 -7.57 -25.99
C LEU A 316 11.72 -7.90 -25.56
N PHE A 317 10.85 -8.26 -26.51
CA PHE A 317 9.50 -8.73 -26.20
C PHE A 317 9.53 -9.99 -25.34
N LYS A 318 10.35 -10.99 -25.71
CA LYS A 318 10.61 -12.19 -24.89
C LYS A 318 10.98 -11.82 -23.45
N ALA A 319 12.04 -11.03 -23.25
CA ALA A 319 12.52 -10.70 -21.91
C ALA A 319 11.50 -9.90 -21.07
N ALA A 320 10.68 -9.05 -21.71
CA ALA A 320 9.58 -8.36 -21.06
C ALA A 320 8.47 -9.34 -20.64
N VAL A 321 8.06 -10.25 -21.54
CA VAL A 321 7.06 -11.30 -21.27
C VAL A 321 7.53 -12.22 -20.14
N GLU A 322 8.80 -12.67 -20.15
CA GLU A 322 9.38 -13.51 -19.09
C GLU A 322 9.31 -12.82 -17.72
N ARG A 323 9.78 -11.58 -17.64
CA ARG A 323 9.78 -10.79 -16.41
C ARG A 323 8.37 -10.53 -15.88
N GLN A 324 7.44 -10.12 -16.75
CA GLN A 324 6.07 -9.83 -16.38
C GLN A 324 5.35 -11.09 -15.89
N SER A 325 5.43 -12.18 -16.67
CA SER A 325 4.81 -13.47 -16.35
C SER A 325 5.36 -14.07 -15.05
N THR A 326 6.68 -13.96 -14.85
CA THR A 326 7.36 -14.37 -13.62
C THR A 326 6.84 -13.61 -12.40
N SER A 327 6.73 -12.27 -12.48
CA SER A 327 6.22 -11.45 -11.37
C SER A 327 4.74 -11.72 -11.10
N ILE A 328 3.97 -12.01 -12.16
CA ILE A 328 2.57 -12.40 -12.05
C ILE A 328 2.44 -13.75 -11.35
N MET A 329 3.23 -14.76 -11.70
CA MET A 329 3.13 -16.07 -11.08
C MET A 329 3.57 -16.08 -9.61
N ALA A 330 4.53 -15.24 -9.23
CA ALA A 330 4.83 -15.02 -7.83
C ALA A 330 3.57 -14.54 -7.07
N GLN A 331 2.80 -13.60 -7.63
CA GLN A 331 1.53 -13.14 -7.04
C GLN A 331 0.43 -14.23 -7.08
N VAL A 332 0.33 -15.02 -8.16
CA VAL A 332 -0.57 -16.21 -8.21
C VAL A 332 -0.31 -17.17 -7.05
N VAL A 333 0.95 -17.55 -6.85
CA VAL A 333 1.36 -18.50 -5.82
C VAL A 333 1.26 -17.88 -4.42
N ASN A 334 1.47 -16.57 -4.29
CA ASN A 334 1.24 -15.80 -3.06
C ASN A 334 -0.21 -15.89 -2.58
N VAL A 335 -1.18 -15.81 -3.49
CA VAL A 335 -2.60 -15.89 -3.14
C VAL A 335 -3.05 -17.33 -2.96
N LEU A 336 -2.73 -18.23 -3.90
CA LEU A 336 -3.36 -19.55 -3.98
C LEU A 336 -2.62 -20.68 -3.26
N ALA A 337 -1.30 -20.61 -3.09
CA ALA A 337 -0.53 -21.68 -2.43
C ALA A 337 -0.32 -21.45 -0.92
N ARG A 338 -0.89 -20.37 -0.34
CA ARG A 338 -0.76 -20.10 1.10
C ARG A 338 -1.70 -20.98 1.91
N SER A 339 -1.11 -21.95 2.61
CA SER A 339 -1.79 -22.76 3.62
C SER A 339 -1.46 -22.26 5.02
N ASN A 340 -2.43 -22.23 5.94
CA ASN A 340 -2.18 -21.82 7.33
C ASN A 340 -1.26 -22.83 8.04
N ALA A 341 -0.11 -22.38 8.55
CA ALA A 341 0.88 -23.24 9.18
C ALA A 341 1.57 -22.54 10.36
N SER A 342 1.30 -23.03 11.57
CA SER A 342 1.95 -22.58 12.81
C SER A 342 3.23 -23.39 13.08
N ALA A 343 4.32 -23.00 12.41
CA ALA A 343 5.66 -23.55 12.66
C ALA A 343 6.58 -22.50 13.28
N ASN A 344 7.39 -22.91 14.24
CA ASN A 344 8.40 -22.05 14.84
C ASN A 344 9.67 -22.05 13.97
N VAL A 345 10.15 -20.86 13.62
CA VAL A 345 11.38 -20.62 12.86
C VAL A 345 12.33 -19.80 13.72
N ASP A 346 13.51 -20.34 14.01
CA ASP A 346 14.56 -19.60 14.71
C ASP A 346 15.27 -18.64 13.75
N GLY A 347 15.44 -17.39 14.17
CA GLY A 347 16.13 -16.34 13.43
C GLY A 347 16.78 -15.31 14.35
N GLU A 348 17.25 -14.20 13.78
CA GLU A 348 17.80 -13.06 14.50
C GLU A 348 16.88 -11.85 14.37
N LEU A 349 16.51 -11.26 15.51
CA LEU A 349 15.82 -9.97 15.57
C LEU A 349 16.86 -8.85 15.64
N TRP A 350 16.97 -8.06 14.58
CA TRP A 350 17.83 -6.89 14.48
C TRP A 350 17.09 -5.64 14.95
N ILE A 351 17.30 -5.21 16.20
CA ILE A 351 16.74 -3.95 16.71
C ILE A 351 17.77 -2.83 16.53
N SER A 352 17.44 -1.85 15.68
CA SER A 352 18.21 -0.62 15.54
C SER A 352 17.82 0.38 16.63
N GLY A 353 18.78 0.85 17.43
CA GLY A 353 18.49 1.81 18.48
C GLY A 353 19.72 2.35 19.22
N PRO A 354 19.53 3.37 20.07
CA PRO A 354 20.62 4.08 20.73
C PRO A 354 21.35 3.18 21.75
N LYS A 355 22.56 2.75 21.40
CA LYS A 355 23.43 1.93 22.26
C LYS A 355 24.64 2.72 22.74
N MET A 356 25.05 2.43 23.97
CA MET A 356 26.27 2.98 24.56
C MET A 356 27.43 2.00 24.39
N PHE A 357 28.48 2.45 23.71
CA PHE A 357 29.73 1.70 23.54
C PHE A 357 30.83 2.31 24.39
N LEU A 358 31.69 1.45 24.95
CA LEU A 358 32.83 1.85 25.75
C LEU A 358 34.09 1.89 24.89
N ARG A 359 34.75 3.05 24.77
CA ARG A 359 35.98 3.19 24.00
C ARG A 359 37.14 2.51 24.73
N GLN A 360 37.55 1.34 24.24
CA GLN A 360 38.62 0.54 24.84
C GLN A 360 39.92 1.33 25.03
N THR A 361 40.29 2.20 24.08
CA THR A 361 41.45 3.10 24.18
C THR A 361 41.33 4.08 25.35
N ALA A 362 40.15 4.69 25.55
CA ALA A 362 39.89 5.60 26.65
C ALA A 362 39.89 4.86 27.99
N LEU A 363 39.34 3.64 28.05
CA LEU A 363 39.41 2.78 29.24
C LEU A 363 40.86 2.47 29.63
N ARG A 364 41.71 2.09 28.67
CA ARG A 364 43.13 1.80 28.94
C ARG A 364 43.89 3.05 29.40
N ALA A 365 43.64 4.21 28.78
CA ALA A 365 44.22 5.48 29.20
C ALA A 365 43.77 5.90 30.61
N LEU A 366 42.50 5.69 30.95
CA LEU A 366 41.93 5.93 32.27
C LEU A 366 42.59 5.03 33.32
N GLN A 367 42.67 3.72 33.07
CA GLN A 367 43.31 2.74 33.95
C GLN A 367 44.79 3.08 34.22
N ALA A 368 45.56 3.40 33.17
CA ALA A 368 46.97 3.75 33.30
C ALA A 368 47.18 5.05 34.10
N SER A 369 46.33 6.06 33.86
CA SER A 369 46.42 7.36 34.53
C SER A 369 46.02 7.30 36.00
N LEU A 370 44.99 6.51 36.35
CA LEU A 370 44.61 6.25 37.75
C LEU A 370 45.70 5.49 38.51
N LEU A 371 46.33 4.49 37.89
CA LEU A 371 47.46 3.77 38.46
C LEU A 371 48.67 4.70 38.69
N LEU A 372 48.97 5.59 37.74
CA LEU A 372 50.01 6.61 37.91
C LEU A 372 49.70 7.57 39.08
N ILE A 373 48.47 8.04 39.21
CA ILE A 373 48.04 8.88 40.34
C ILE A 373 48.20 8.13 41.67
N ALA A 374 47.77 6.85 41.74
CA ALA A 374 47.93 6.03 42.95
C ALA A 374 49.41 5.92 43.38
N ILE A 375 50.32 5.69 42.42
CA ILE A 375 51.76 5.66 42.67
C ILE A 375 52.27 7.02 43.19
N ILE A 376 51.87 8.14 42.56
CA ILE A 376 52.30 9.47 43.01
C ILE A 376 51.77 9.79 44.41
N CYS A 377 50.51 9.45 44.70
CA CYS A 377 49.91 9.61 46.03
C CYS A 377 50.65 8.77 47.10
N LEU A 378 51.02 7.51 46.80
CA LEU A 378 51.83 6.67 47.69
C LEU A 378 53.22 7.27 47.94
N LEU A 379 53.89 7.79 46.90
CA LEU A 379 55.18 8.48 47.05
C LEU A 379 55.05 9.76 47.89
N GLN A 380 53.93 10.48 47.75
CA GLN A 380 53.66 11.71 48.49
C GLN A 380 53.39 11.46 49.98
N THR A 381 52.66 10.41 50.33
CA THR A 381 52.37 10.05 51.73
C THR A 381 53.58 9.43 52.45
N THR A 382 54.43 8.69 51.74
CA THR A 382 55.58 7.97 52.32
C THR A 382 56.89 8.75 52.27
N LEU A 383 57.38 9.12 51.08
CA LEU A 383 58.73 9.66 50.87
C LEU A 383 58.78 11.20 50.93
N PHE A 384 57.74 11.88 50.44
CA PHE A 384 57.74 13.34 50.30
C PHE A 384 57.01 14.10 51.42
N ARG A 385 56.56 13.41 52.48
CA ARG A 385 55.87 14.04 53.62
C ARG A 385 56.73 15.18 54.21
N PRO A 386 56.26 16.44 54.17
CA PRO A 386 57.03 17.56 54.70
C PRO A 386 57.18 17.42 56.21
N LYS A 387 58.43 17.44 56.70
CA LYS A 387 58.72 17.49 58.13
C LYS A 387 58.68 18.96 58.58
N THR A 388 57.88 19.25 59.59
CA THR A 388 57.82 20.54 60.32
C THR A 388 58.11 20.29 61.80
N ILE A 389 58.67 21.29 62.49
CA ILE A 389 58.94 21.26 63.94
C ILE A 389 57.88 22.07 64.72
N LEU A 390 57.01 22.81 64.02
CA LEU A 390 55.90 23.54 64.63
C LEU A 390 54.94 22.55 65.31
N GLN A 391 54.66 22.77 66.59
CA GLN A 391 53.67 21.99 67.36
C GLN A 391 52.22 22.41 67.05
N GLU A 392 52.02 23.63 66.55
CA GLU A 392 50.73 24.17 66.13
C GLU A 392 50.63 24.26 64.60
N ASP A 393 49.42 24.17 64.06
CA ASP A 393 49.19 24.25 62.62
C ASP A 393 49.37 25.70 62.09
N PRO A 394 50.37 25.99 61.22
CA PRO A 394 50.54 27.32 60.63
C PRO A 394 49.42 27.71 59.67
N GLY A 395 48.50 26.79 59.33
CA GLY A 395 47.36 26.99 58.45
C GLY A 395 46.47 28.19 58.83
N SER A 396 46.29 28.48 60.12
CA SER A 396 45.45 29.61 60.58
C SER A 396 46.07 31.00 60.31
N ILE A 397 47.40 31.09 60.26
CA ILE A 397 48.13 32.33 59.96
C ILE A 397 48.21 32.51 58.44
N ALA A 398 48.49 31.43 57.70
CA ALA A 398 48.52 31.43 56.25
C ALA A 398 47.14 31.74 55.63
N SER A 399 46.05 31.19 56.17
CA SER A 399 44.69 31.46 55.68
C SER A 399 44.29 32.92 55.85
N ARG A 400 44.57 33.52 57.01
CA ARG A 400 44.33 34.95 57.28
C ARG A 400 45.11 35.86 56.32
N ALA A 401 46.37 35.52 56.04
CA ALA A 401 47.20 36.28 55.08
C ALA A 401 46.70 36.17 53.62
N VAL A 402 46.19 35.00 53.21
CA VAL A 402 45.65 34.78 51.85
C VAL A 402 44.29 35.45 51.67
N ILE A 403 43.40 35.38 52.66
CA ILE A 403 42.09 36.06 52.64
C ILE A 403 42.25 37.58 52.50
N LEU A 404 43.29 38.16 53.11
CA LEU A 404 43.64 39.58 52.95
C LEU A 404 44.21 39.94 51.55
N ALA A 405 44.63 38.95 50.75
CA ALA A 405 45.31 39.18 49.47
C ALA A 405 44.45 38.90 48.22
N SER A 406 43.39 38.08 48.31
CA SER A 406 42.66 37.56 47.15
C SER A 406 41.37 38.31 46.76
N SER A 407 41.27 39.61 47.05
CA SER A 407 40.07 40.43 46.75
C SER A 407 40.09 40.99 45.32
N ALA A 408 39.60 40.23 44.33
CA ALA A 408 39.41 40.72 42.96
C ALA A 408 38.26 40.03 42.18
N LYS A 409 37.05 40.61 42.24
CA LYS A 409 35.77 40.14 41.63
C LYS A 409 35.73 39.93 40.10
N LYS A 410 36.85 40.02 39.37
CA LYS A 410 36.86 40.10 37.90
C LYS A 410 37.08 38.75 37.17
N VAL A 411 37.57 37.73 37.87
CA VAL A 411 37.88 36.40 37.28
C VAL A 411 36.63 35.51 37.21
N GLU A 412 35.75 35.61 38.19
CA GLU A 412 34.53 34.80 38.36
C GLU A 412 33.58 34.84 37.16
N ARG A 413 33.42 36.02 36.53
CA ARG A 413 32.47 36.23 35.43
C ARG A 413 32.90 35.64 34.08
N ILE A 414 34.16 35.25 33.92
CA ILE A 414 34.69 34.80 32.62
C ILE A 414 34.52 33.28 32.47
N PHE A 415 34.58 32.51 33.56
CA PHE A 415 34.44 31.05 33.51
C PHE A 415 32.99 30.54 33.36
N ALA A 416 31.99 31.35 33.72
CA ALA A 416 30.59 30.95 33.68
C ALA A 416 29.99 30.82 32.25
N ARG A 417 30.66 31.33 31.20
CA ARG A 417 30.05 31.48 29.86
C ARG A 417 30.38 30.36 28.85
N GLU A 418 31.43 29.57 29.09
CA GLU A 418 31.94 28.57 28.13
C GLU A 418 31.48 27.12 28.43
N ALA A 419 31.04 26.82 29.66
CA ALA A 419 30.81 25.44 30.11
C ALA A 419 29.44 24.84 29.71
N ILE A 420 28.51 25.64 29.19
CA ILE A 420 27.07 25.30 29.13
C ILE A 420 26.71 24.35 27.97
N VAL A 421 27.48 24.37 26.86
CA VAL A 421 27.15 23.60 25.65
C VAL A 421 27.67 22.15 25.69
N ALA A 422 28.71 21.86 26.48
CA ALA A 422 29.38 20.55 26.49
C ALA A 422 28.74 19.48 27.40
N ALA A 423 27.68 19.83 28.15
CA ALA A 423 27.17 19.02 29.27
C ALA A 423 26.02 18.04 28.93
N GLY A 424 25.52 18.02 27.69
CA GLY A 424 24.49 17.07 27.26
C GLY A 424 23.17 17.13 28.05
N LEU A 425 22.69 18.35 28.32
CA LEU A 425 21.47 18.68 29.10
C LEU A 425 20.14 18.43 28.37
N TYR A 426 20.18 17.66 27.29
CA TYR A 426 19.21 17.71 26.21
C TYR A 426 18.78 16.31 25.79
N ASN A 427 17.47 16.09 25.70
CA ASN A 427 16.86 14.82 25.36
C ASN A 427 16.04 14.94 24.07
N VAL A 428 16.03 13.92 23.23
CA VAL A 428 15.23 13.92 21.99
C VAL A 428 13.84 13.37 22.30
N GLN A 429 12.81 14.18 22.05
CA GLN A 429 11.41 13.80 22.15
C GLN A 429 10.75 14.01 20.79
N LEU A 430 10.04 12.98 20.31
CA LEU A 430 9.15 13.13 19.15
C LEU A 430 7.97 14.00 19.59
N VAL A 431 7.86 15.18 18.98
CA VAL A 431 6.75 16.13 19.17
C VAL A 431 6.05 16.23 17.83
N GLN A 432 4.74 15.95 17.81
CA GLN A 432 3.93 16.16 16.62
C GLN A 432 3.89 17.66 16.34
N THR A 433 4.59 18.08 15.28
CA THR A 433 4.63 19.48 14.86
C THR A 433 3.57 19.66 13.78
N THR A 434 2.83 20.76 13.87
CA THR A 434 1.79 21.12 12.91
C THR A 434 2.21 22.37 12.16
N HIS A 435 2.06 22.33 10.83
CA HIS A 435 2.34 23.46 9.95
C HIS A 435 1.11 23.70 9.07
N ASN A 436 0.73 24.97 8.96
CA ASN A 436 -0.25 25.39 7.96
C ASN A 436 0.43 25.33 6.59
N ILE A 437 -0.25 24.75 5.61
CA ILE A 437 0.24 24.53 4.24
C ILE A 437 -0.87 24.88 3.25
N GLN A 438 -0.51 25.05 1.99
CA GLN A 438 -1.45 25.28 0.90
C GLN A 438 -1.31 24.20 -0.18
N PRO A 439 -1.74 22.96 0.11
CA PRO A 439 -1.73 21.87 -0.86
C PRO A 439 -2.45 22.24 -2.15
N LEU A 440 -1.89 21.76 -3.27
CA LEU A 440 -2.50 21.84 -4.59
C LEU A 440 -3.39 20.61 -4.80
N VAL A 441 -4.65 20.88 -5.10
CA VAL A 441 -5.69 19.87 -5.31
C VAL A 441 -6.16 19.93 -6.76
N ASP A 442 -6.08 18.79 -7.46
CA ASP A 442 -6.61 18.60 -8.82
C ASP A 442 -8.13 18.48 -8.76
N LEU A 443 -8.82 19.59 -9.02
CA LEU A 443 -10.27 19.70 -9.00
C LEU A 443 -10.95 19.16 -10.27
N SER A 444 -10.20 18.68 -11.26
CA SER A 444 -10.76 18.31 -12.58
C SER A 444 -11.92 17.32 -12.49
N ILE A 445 -11.81 16.27 -11.67
CA ILE A 445 -12.88 15.29 -11.50
C ILE A 445 -14.15 15.89 -10.86
N VAL A 446 -14.06 16.98 -10.10
CA VAL A 446 -15.22 17.62 -9.47
C VAL A 446 -15.81 18.72 -10.36
N ASP A 447 -14.98 19.59 -10.92
CA ASP A 447 -15.46 20.74 -11.71
C ASP A 447 -15.81 20.36 -13.15
N HIS A 448 -15.16 19.35 -13.73
CA HIS A 448 -15.33 18.94 -15.14
C HIS A 448 -15.98 17.57 -15.33
N LEU A 449 -16.62 17.01 -14.30
CA LEU A 449 -17.33 15.72 -14.41
C LEU A 449 -18.41 15.76 -15.50
N GLN A 450 -19.22 16.82 -15.56
CA GLN A 450 -20.32 16.91 -16.52
C GLN A 450 -19.82 17.03 -17.96
N ASP A 451 -18.63 17.60 -18.16
CA ASP A 451 -18.01 17.68 -19.49
C ASP A 451 -17.68 16.26 -19.99
N THR A 452 -17.25 15.35 -19.10
CA THR A 452 -17.04 13.93 -19.47
C THR A 452 -18.32 13.22 -19.94
N PHE A 453 -19.49 13.65 -19.46
CA PHE A 453 -20.77 13.07 -19.89
C PHE A 453 -21.15 13.46 -21.32
N SER A 454 -20.52 14.51 -21.86
CA SER A 454 -20.71 14.99 -23.23
C SER A 454 -19.67 14.46 -24.23
N LEU A 455 -18.64 13.73 -23.75
CA LEU A 455 -17.63 13.15 -24.62
C LEU A 455 -18.27 12.10 -25.55
N PRO A 456 -17.84 12.02 -26.82
CA PRO A 456 -18.27 10.95 -27.70
C PRO A 456 -17.81 9.60 -27.12
N ILE A 457 -18.79 8.75 -26.83
CA ILE A 457 -18.56 7.35 -26.50
C ILE A 457 -18.06 6.67 -27.77
N ASP A 458 -17.03 5.82 -27.65
CA ASP A 458 -16.58 4.99 -28.78
C ASP A 458 -17.60 3.86 -29.03
N THR A 459 -18.67 4.16 -29.78
CA THR A 459 -19.74 3.22 -30.13
C THR A 459 -19.48 2.48 -31.46
N GLU A 460 -18.21 2.33 -31.82
CA GLU A 460 -17.70 1.76 -33.08
C GLU A 460 -17.92 2.63 -34.35
N ASN A 461 -16.97 2.51 -35.27
CA ASN A 461 -17.04 2.89 -36.71
C ASN A 461 -17.04 4.37 -37.15
N THR A 462 -16.89 5.38 -36.29
CA THR A 462 -16.60 6.76 -36.74
C THR A 462 -15.19 7.26 -36.37
N ILE A 463 -14.20 6.73 -37.10
CA ILE A 463 -12.85 7.32 -37.14
C ILE A 463 -12.93 8.60 -37.96
N ASP A 464 -13.02 9.74 -37.28
CA ASP A 464 -12.81 11.04 -37.93
C ASP A 464 -11.31 11.25 -38.16
N TYR A 465 -10.92 11.45 -39.42
CA TYR A 465 -9.51 11.37 -39.87
C TYR A 465 -8.66 12.62 -39.51
N GLU A 466 -9.27 13.66 -38.91
CA GLU A 466 -8.64 14.96 -38.65
C GLU A 466 -8.30 15.25 -37.17
N GLY A 467 -7.85 14.22 -36.43
CA GLY A 467 -6.87 14.40 -35.34
C GLY A 467 -7.37 14.88 -33.96
N LYS A 468 -7.23 13.99 -32.97
CA LYS A 468 -7.37 14.24 -31.51
C LYS A 468 -8.78 14.53 -30.97
N ASN A 469 -9.80 13.84 -31.46
CA ASN A 469 -10.97 13.61 -30.62
C ASN A 469 -10.60 12.57 -29.54
N LEU A 470 -10.70 12.95 -28.26
CA LEU A 470 -10.69 11.96 -27.17
C LEU A 470 -12.05 11.22 -27.23
N THR A 471 -12.04 9.97 -27.69
CA THR A 471 -13.15 9.06 -27.44
C THR A 471 -13.01 8.47 -26.03
N LEU A 472 -14.13 8.27 -25.36
CA LEU A 472 -14.18 7.54 -24.11
C LEU A 472 -14.22 6.05 -24.45
N ASP A 473 -13.13 5.30 -24.20
CA ASP A 473 -13.16 3.83 -24.26
C ASP A 473 -14.01 3.33 -23.09
N LEU A 474 -15.30 3.26 -23.36
CA LEU A 474 -16.29 3.03 -22.34
C LEU A 474 -16.26 1.57 -21.89
N THR A 475 -15.99 0.64 -22.81
CA THR A 475 -15.90 -0.80 -22.53
C THR A 475 -14.76 -1.10 -21.57
N ALA A 476 -13.56 -0.56 -21.82
CA ALA A 476 -12.42 -0.73 -20.93
C ALA A 476 -12.70 -0.15 -19.53
N ASN A 477 -13.19 1.10 -19.46
CA ASN A 477 -13.50 1.75 -18.18
C ASN A 477 -14.56 1.00 -17.37
N ILE A 478 -15.62 0.54 -18.03
CA ILE A 478 -16.68 -0.26 -17.42
C ILE A 478 -16.10 -1.56 -16.86
N GLN A 479 -15.26 -2.25 -17.62
CA GLN A 479 -14.63 -3.51 -17.21
C GLN A 479 -13.71 -3.30 -16.00
N THR A 480 -12.84 -2.30 -16.05
CA THR A 480 -11.93 -1.96 -14.94
C THR A 480 -12.72 -1.56 -13.69
N ALA A 481 -13.74 -0.71 -13.80
CA ALA A 481 -14.59 -0.33 -12.67
C ALA A 481 -15.30 -1.55 -12.04
N SER A 482 -15.77 -2.48 -12.87
CA SER A 482 -16.35 -3.75 -12.44
C SER A 482 -15.36 -4.64 -11.69
N GLN A 483 -14.15 -4.83 -12.23
CA GLN A 483 -13.05 -5.57 -11.60
C GLN A 483 -12.71 -5.01 -10.22
N PHE A 484 -12.41 -3.72 -10.13
CA PHE A 484 -12.12 -3.08 -8.83
C PHE A 484 -13.29 -3.13 -7.83
N THR A 485 -14.53 -3.27 -8.32
CA THR A 485 -15.71 -3.46 -7.46
C THR A 485 -15.76 -4.87 -6.89
N GLU A 486 -15.52 -5.89 -7.72
CA GLU A 486 -15.39 -7.28 -7.27
C GLU A 486 -14.28 -7.41 -6.21
N TRP A 487 -13.12 -6.81 -6.51
CA TRP A 487 -11.91 -6.86 -5.70
C TRP A 487 -12.06 -6.14 -4.36
N ALA A 488 -12.72 -4.98 -4.32
CA ALA A 488 -13.00 -4.26 -3.08
C ALA A 488 -14.05 -4.96 -2.20
N MET A 489 -14.87 -5.85 -2.76
CA MET A 489 -15.90 -6.60 -2.02
C MET A 489 -15.42 -7.94 -1.49
N ASN A 490 -14.44 -8.57 -2.14
CA ASN A 490 -13.87 -9.84 -1.71
C ASN A 490 -12.55 -9.61 -0.92
N PRO A 491 -12.56 -9.80 0.42
CA PRO A 491 -11.38 -9.60 1.26
C PRO A 491 -10.26 -10.62 1.00
N ASP A 492 -10.55 -11.74 0.32
CA ASP A 492 -9.53 -12.75 -0.02
C ASP A 492 -8.45 -12.17 -0.95
N PHE A 493 -8.77 -11.14 -1.75
CA PHE A 493 -7.78 -10.44 -2.56
C PHE A 493 -6.91 -9.45 -1.76
N ASN A 494 -7.34 -9.02 -0.57
CA ASN A 494 -6.60 -8.10 0.32
C ASN A 494 -6.15 -6.77 -0.34
N ILE A 495 -6.98 -6.22 -1.22
CA ILE A 495 -6.63 -5.03 -2.01
C ILE A 495 -6.98 -3.74 -1.28
N PRO A 496 -6.07 -2.75 -1.25
CA PRO A 496 -6.42 -1.43 -0.75
C PRO A 496 -7.46 -0.79 -1.66
N VAL A 497 -8.46 -0.15 -1.04
CA VAL A 497 -9.39 0.76 -1.73
C VAL A 497 -8.61 1.70 -2.66
N GLN A 498 -9.11 1.90 -3.89
CA GLN A 498 -8.43 2.73 -4.89
C GLN A 498 -8.08 4.11 -4.35
N SER A 499 -6.94 4.64 -4.81
CA SER A 499 -6.47 5.98 -4.48
C SER A 499 -7.53 7.04 -4.75
N GLY A 500 -7.91 7.79 -3.71
CA GLY A 500 -8.92 8.84 -3.81
C GLY A 500 -10.38 8.38 -3.64
N ILE A 501 -10.64 7.13 -3.22
CA ILE A 501 -11.97 6.69 -2.76
C ILE A 501 -11.93 6.44 -1.24
N LEU A 502 -12.95 6.89 -0.51
CA LEU A 502 -13.18 6.48 0.88
C LEU A 502 -14.68 6.48 1.18
N GLU A 503 -15.21 5.34 1.62
CA GLU A 503 -16.66 5.09 1.70
C GLU A 503 -17.36 5.35 0.34
N ASN A 504 -18.44 6.14 0.31
CA ASN A 504 -19.13 6.53 -0.91
C ASN A 504 -18.63 7.87 -1.51
N LEU A 505 -17.47 8.36 -1.08
CA LEU A 505 -16.89 9.63 -1.52
C LEU A 505 -15.68 9.41 -2.44
N VAL A 506 -15.67 10.11 -3.57
CA VAL A 506 -14.56 10.16 -4.53
C VAL A 506 -13.90 11.54 -4.46
N PHE A 507 -12.70 11.60 -3.90
CA PHE A 507 -11.98 12.83 -3.56
C PHE A 507 -11.16 13.36 -4.72
N SER A 508 -11.02 14.69 -4.80
CA SER A 508 -10.02 15.34 -5.64
C SER A 508 -8.61 14.92 -5.21
N ASN A 509 -7.68 14.78 -6.17
CA ASN A 509 -6.33 14.29 -5.87
C ASN A 509 -5.43 15.42 -5.37
N LEU A 510 -4.62 15.15 -4.33
CA LEU A 510 -3.52 16.02 -3.92
C LEU A 510 -2.32 15.82 -4.86
N THR A 511 -1.99 16.81 -5.68
CA THR A 511 -0.86 16.76 -6.62
C THR A 511 0.43 17.26 -5.98
N SER A 512 0.34 18.29 -5.13
CA SER A 512 1.46 18.88 -4.41
C SER A 512 1.05 19.38 -3.03
N ILE A 513 2.03 19.65 -2.19
CA ILE A 513 1.87 20.22 -0.83
C ILE A 513 1.95 21.76 -0.88
N GLY A 514 2.22 22.32 -2.07
CA GLY A 514 2.40 23.75 -2.31
C GLY A 514 3.84 24.20 -2.03
N ASP A 515 3.99 25.46 -1.65
CA ASP A 515 5.25 26.16 -1.38
C ASP A 515 5.88 25.77 -0.02
N PHE A 516 5.85 24.48 0.31
CA PHE A 516 6.36 23.96 1.59
C PHE A 516 7.88 23.76 1.51
N ASP A 517 8.61 24.88 1.62
CA ASP A 517 10.09 24.98 1.71
C ASP A 517 10.65 24.37 3.01
N ALA A 518 10.44 23.06 3.19
CA ALA A 518 11.08 22.26 4.22
C ALA A 518 12.07 21.28 3.54
N GLU A 519 13.07 21.83 2.84
CA GLU A 519 14.08 21.05 2.10
C GLU A 519 14.83 19.99 2.97
N ASP A 520 14.76 20.13 4.30
CA ASP A 520 15.41 19.23 5.28
C ASP A 520 14.43 18.33 6.08
N GLU A 521 13.10 18.40 5.89
CA GLU A 521 12.13 17.66 6.74
C GLU A 521 11.43 16.48 6.03
N ASP A 522 11.64 15.27 6.57
CA ASP A 522 11.01 14.05 6.07
C ASP A 522 9.53 13.95 6.47
N ILE A 523 8.69 14.51 5.61
CA ILE A 523 7.23 14.45 5.66
C ILE A 523 6.62 13.10 5.21
N SER A 524 7.41 12.05 4.95
CA SER A 524 6.87 10.74 4.51
C SER A 524 5.90 10.11 5.53
N THR A 525 6.08 10.42 6.81
CA THR A 525 5.21 9.98 7.93
C THR A 525 4.14 11.01 8.32
N GLY A 526 4.02 12.10 7.57
CA GLY A 526 3.05 13.16 7.85
C GLY A 526 1.62 12.80 7.47
N GLU A 527 0.67 13.37 8.22
CA GLU A 527 -0.75 13.40 7.87
C GLU A 527 -1.14 14.82 7.44
N ILE A 528 -1.76 14.98 6.26
CA ILE A 528 -2.25 16.27 5.76
C ILE A 528 -3.77 16.32 5.95
N THR A 529 -4.28 17.26 6.73
CA THR A 529 -5.72 17.52 6.86
C THR A 529 -6.11 18.78 6.11
N VAL A 530 -7.06 18.68 5.18
CA VAL A 530 -7.48 19.75 4.26
C VAL A 530 -8.96 19.59 3.90
N ASN A 531 -9.69 20.69 3.74
CA ASN A 531 -11.08 20.68 3.27
C ASN A 531 -11.10 20.44 1.75
N VAL A 532 -11.42 19.22 1.31
CA VAL A 532 -11.28 18.82 -0.10
C VAL A 532 -12.64 18.63 -0.77
N PRO A 533 -12.83 19.16 -2.00
CA PRO A 533 -13.98 18.82 -2.83
C PRO A 533 -13.96 17.35 -3.25
N ALA A 534 -15.12 16.70 -3.12
CA ALA A 534 -15.34 15.31 -3.48
C ALA A 534 -16.70 15.14 -4.17
N ILE A 535 -16.94 13.97 -4.76
CA ILE A 535 -18.25 13.53 -5.26
C ILE A 535 -18.80 12.51 -4.28
N ALA A 536 -19.95 12.79 -3.68
CA ALA A 536 -20.74 11.79 -2.98
C ALA A 536 -21.58 10.98 -3.98
N VAL A 537 -21.40 9.67 -3.94
CA VAL A 537 -22.17 8.69 -4.69
C VAL A 537 -23.29 8.19 -3.78
N ASP A 538 -24.44 8.86 -3.83
CA ASP A 538 -25.64 8.42 -3.09
C ASP A 538 -26.47 7.52 -4.02
N VAL A 539 -26.35 6.19 -3.89
CA VAL A 539 -27.31 5.27 -4.50
C VAL A 539 -28.48 5.05 -3.55
N THR A 540 -29.68 4.89 -4.09
CA THR A 540 -30.84 4.44 -3.32
C THR A 540 -31.61 3.38 -4.10
N CYS A 541 -31.71 2.18 -3.56
CA CYS A 541 -32.46 1.07 -4.15
C CYS A 541 -33.80 0.86 -3.43
N LYS A 542 -34.88 0.76 -4.21
CA LYS A 542 -36.22 0.45 -3.71
C LYS A 542 -36.64 -0.94 -4.15
N THR A 543 -37.18 -1.73 -3.23
CA THR A 543 -37.80 -3.02 -3.55
C THR A 543 -39.11 -2.83 -4.30
N ALA A 544 -39.39 -3.70 -5.27
CA ALA A 544 -40.68 -3.82 -5.92
C ALA A 544 -41.24 -5.23 -5.69
N THR A 545 -42.50 -5.30 -5.23
CA THR A 545 -43.22 -6.58 -5.14
C THR A 545 -43.84 -6.89 -6.50
N MET A 546 -43.46 -8.02 -7.08
CA MET A 546 -43.99 -8.48 -8.36
C MET A 546 -44.85 -9.73 -8.17
N GLY A 547 -45.95 -9.81 -8.93
CA GLY A 547 -46.77 -11.00 -9.04
C GLY A 547 -46.17 -12.00 -10.03
N LEU A 548 -46.76 -13.19 -10.04
CA LEU A 548 -46.37 -14.30 -10.91
C LEU A 548 -47.53 -14.68 -11.82
N ILE A 549 -47.25 -14.82 -13.12
CA ILE A 549 -48.13 -15.43 -14.11
C ILE A 549 -47.47 -16.70 -14.66
N ALA A 550 -48.28 -17.70 -15.01
CA ALA A 550 -47.84 -18.88 -15.73
C ALA A 550 -48.52 -18.94 -17.10
N ASN A 551 -47.74 -19.25 -18.12
CA ASN A 551 -48.21 -19.74 -19.41
C ASN A 551 -48.03 -21.26 -19.44
N TRP A 552 -48.96 -21.99 -20.06
CA TRP A 552 -48.81 -23.43 -20.30
C TRP A 552 -48.33 -23.66 -21.72
N GLU A 553 -47.24 -24.41 -21.89
CA GLU A 553 -46.68 -24.69 -23.22
C GLU A 553 -46.73 -26.19 -23.53
N ASN A 554 -47.35 -26.52 -24.66
CA ASN A 554 -47.44 -27.89 -25.16
C ASN A 554 -46.17 -28.26 -25.94
N SER A 555 -45.18 -28.81 -25.25
CA SER A 555 -43.94 -29.26 -25.89
C SER A 555 -44.18 -30.44 -26.84
N THR A 556 -43.53 -30.43 -27.99
CA THR A 556 -43.45 -31.61 -28.88
C THR A 556 -42.71 -32.79 -28.25
N CYS A 557 -42.06 -32.60 -27.09
CA CYS A 557 -41.23 -33.58 -26.40
C CYS A 557 -41.95 -34.37 -25.30
N ALA A 558 -43.21 -34.74 -25.56
CA ALA A 558 -44.07 -35.62 -24.77
C ALA A 558 -44.55 -35.13 -23.38
N GLU A 559 -43.88 -34.18 -22.72
CA GLU A 559 -44.37 -33.59 -21.46
C GLU A 559 -44.52 -32.06 -21.56
N PRO A 560 -45.69 -31.50 -21.18
CA PRO A 560 -45.89 -30.05 -21.19
C PRO A 560 -45.18 -29.38 -20.01
N TYR A 561 -44.81 -28.12 -20.17
CA TYR A 561 -44.21 -27.30 -19.11
C TYR A 561 -44.97 -26.00 -18.89
N PHE A 562 -44.65 -25.32 -17.80
CA PHE A 562 -45.12 -23.99 -17.49
C PHE A 562 -43.97 -23.00 -17.61
N ASP A 563 -44.17 -21.95 -18.40
CA ASP A 563 -43.31 -20.77 -18.35
C ASP A 563 -43.88 -19.76 -17.36
N PHE A 564 -43.06 -19.43 -16.38
CA PHE A 564 -43.33 -18.45 -15.36
C PHE A 564 -42.77 -17.11 -15.80
N TYR A 565 -43.60 -16.06 -15.74
CA TYR A 565 -43.18 -14.67 -15.96
C TYR A 565 -43.59 -13.85 -14.74
N PHE A 566 -42.83 -12.80 -14.46
CA PHE A 566 -43.14 -11.87 -13.37
C PHE A 566 -43.65 -10.54 -13.92
N TYR A 567 -44.55 -9.91 -13.19
CA TYR A 567 -45.18 -8.64 -13.57
C TYR A 567 -45.45 -7.78 -12.33
N CYS A 568 -45.62 -6.47 -12.51
CA CYS A 568 -46.10 -5.64 -11.41
C CYS A 568 -47.59 -5.87 -11.17
N ASP A 569 -47.94 -6.49 -10.04
CA ASP A 569 -49.32 -6.85 -9.67
C ASP A 569 -50.10 -5.67 -9.04
N ASN A 570 -49.41 -4.60 -8.67
CA ASN A 570 -49.98 -3.47 -7.96
C ASN A 570 -49.39 -2.12 -8.41
N ALA A 571 -50.13 -1.04 -8.15
CA ALA A 571 -49.75 0.32 -8.55
C ALA A 571 -48.46 0.82 -7.88
N ALA A 572 -48.09 0.34 -6.69
CA ALA A 572 -46.83 0.72 -6.03
C ALA A 572 -45.61 0.05 -6.70
N CYS A 573 -45.75 -1.16 -7.24
CA CYS A 573 -44.75 -1.77 -8.10
C CYS A 573 -44.58 -0.95 -9.39
N ASN A 574 -45.68 -0.65 -10.10
CA ASN A 574 -45.64 0.19 -11.32
C ASN A 574 -44.99 1.55 -11.04
N GLN A 575 -45.28 2.18 -9.90
CA GLN A 575 -44.66 3.45 -9.50
C GLN A 575 -43.17 3.32 -9.14
N THR A 576 -42.74 2.18 -8.60
CA THR A 576 -41.34 1.96 -8.18
C THR A 576 -40.44 1.59 -9.36
N MET A 577 -40.92 0.68 -10.20
CA MET A 577 -40.32 0.22 -11.47
C MET A 577 -40.54 1.21 -12.63
N ASN A 578 -41.37 2.24 -12.41
CA ASN A 578 -41.76 3.29 -13.37
C ASN A 578 -42.23 2.72 -14.74
N VAL A 579 -42.95 1.58 -14.71
CA VAL A 579 -43.35 0.84 -15.91
C VAL A 579 -44.55 1.52 -16.58
N THR A 580 -44.43 1.86 -17.86
CA THR A 580 -45.60 2.21 -18.69
C THR A 580 -46.19 0.96 -19.37
N GLU A 581 -47.46 1.01 -19.82
CA GLU A 581 -48.09 -0.15 -20.47
C GLU A 581 -47.30 -0.66 -21.70
N SER A 582 -46.56 0.20 -22.39
CA SER A 582 -45.67 -0.18 -23.50
C SER A 582 -44.41 -0.93 -23.06
N ASP A 583 -43.95 -0.74 -21.82
CA ASP A 583 -42.69 -1.31 -21.33
C ASP A 583 -42.84 -2.76 -20.85
N TYR A 584 -44.08 -3.27 -20.78
CA TYR A 584 -44.42 -4.61 -20.29
C TYR A 584 -43.65 -5.73 -21.01
N TYR A 585 -43.26 -5.51 -22.27
CA TYR A 585 -42.47 -6.48 -23.05
C TYR A 585 -40.97 -6.51 -22.74
N THR A 586 -40.46 -5.52 -22.00
CA THR A 586 -39.02 -5.41 -21.72
C THR A 586 -38.61 -6.12 -20.42
N GLN A 587 -39.40 -5.99 -19.35
CA GLN A 587 -39.05 -6.50 -18.01
C GLN A 587 -39.32 -8.01 -17.79
N TYR A 588 -39.33 -8.82 -18.86
CA TYR A 588 -39.58 -10.26 -18.75
C TYR A 588 -38.36 -11.03 -18.23
N LEU A 589 -38.35 -11.33 -16.93
CA LEU A 589 -37.65 -12.49 -16.40
C LEU A 589 -38.57 -13.72 -16.56
N SER A 590 -38.14 -14.74 -17.31
CA SER A 590 -38.89 -15.98 -17.50
C SER A 590 -38.09 -17.24 -17.10
N GLY A 591 -38.78 -18.18 -16.47
CA GLY A 591 -38.24 -19.50 -16.11
C GLY A 591 -39.26 -20.60 -16.37
N SER A 592 -38.80 -21.70 -16.95
CA SER A 592 -39.64 -22.86 -17.28
C SER A 592 -39.62 -23.86 -16.13
N SER A 593 -40.76 -24.50 -15.83
CA SER A 593 -40.72 -25.77 -15.11
C SER A 593 -39.95 -26.79 -15.94
N GLN A 594 -39.18 -27.66 -15.27
CA GLN A 594 -38.39 -28.70 -15.95
C GLN A 594 -39.22 -29.43 -17.02
N SER A 595 -38.68 -29.51 -18.24
CA SER A 595 -39.20 -30.30 -19.36
C SER A 595 -38.03 -31.08 -19.97
N PRO A 596 -38.24 -32.27 -20.56
CA PRO A 596 -37.16 -33.04 -21.17
C PRO A 596 -36.43 -32.31 -22.32
N CYS A 597 -37.03 -31.28 -22.91
CA CYS A 597 -36.47 -30.53 -24.04
C CYS A 597 -35.99 -29.11 -23.70
N THR A 598 -36.41 -28.53 -22.57
CA THR A 598 -35.77 -27.34 -22.03
C THR A 598 -34.73 -27.80 -21.03
N ASN A 599 -33.43 -27.54 -21.27
CA ASN A 599 -32.37 -27.84 -20.29
C ASN A 599 -32.39 -26.84 -19.11
N ALA A 600 -33.59 -26.59 -18.56
CA ALA A 600 -33.93 -25.68 -17.49
C ALA A 600 -33.52 -26.28 -16.13
N THR A 601 -32.24 -26.63 -16.01
CA THR A 601 -31.57 -27.02 -14.76
C THR A 601 -31.23 -25.81 -13.89
N ASN A 602 -31.39 -24.60 -14.45
CA ASN A 602 -31.07 -23.34 -13.79
C ASN A 602 -32.12 -22.98 -12.75
N ARG A 603 -31.68 -23.06 -11.49
CA ARG A 603 -32.46 -22.77 -10.29
C ARG A 603 -32.70 -21.29 -10.10
N PHE A 604 -31.71 -20.46 -10.39
CA PHE A 604 -31.77 -19.02 -10.23
C PHE A 604 -31.62 -18.37 -11.59
N LYS A 605 -32.52 -17.43 -11.87
CA LYS A 605 -32.39 -16.54 -13.02
C LYS A 605 -32.39 -15.10 -12.58
N GLY A 606 -31.57 -14.28 -13.21
CA GLY A 606 -31.48 -12.86 -12.93
C GLY A 606 -31.35 -12.06 -14.21
N LEU A 607 -31.82 -10.82 -14.16
CA LEU A 607 -31.83 -9.92 -15.30
C LEU A 607 -31.67 -8.46 -14.83
N THR A 608 -30.78 -7.71 -15.47
CA THR A 608 -30.62 -6.27 -15.21
C THR A 608 -30.98 -5.41 -16.42
N PHE A 609 -31.57 -4.24 -16.12
CA PHE A 609 -32.02 -3.25 -17.08
C PHE A 609 -31.48 -1.88 -16.72
N GLN A 610 -31.13 -1.08 -17.73
CA GLN A 610 -30.76 0.31 -17.52
C GLN A 610 -31.53 1.24 -18.45
N ARG A 611 -32.26 2.18 -17.84
CA ARG A 611 -32.97 3.25 -18.54
C ARG A 611 -32.76 4.58 -17.83
N TYR A 612 -32.45 5.63 -18.60
CA TYR A 612 -32.24 7.00 -18.09
C TYR A 612 -33.40 7.52 -17.23
N ASP A 613 -34.63 7.09 -17.54
CA ASP A 613 -35.87 7.53 -16.88
C ASP A 613 -36.37 6.59 -15.78
N LEU A 614 -35.92 5.32 -15.75
CA LEU A 614 -36.42 4.30 -14.80
C LEU A 614 -35.36 3.81 -13.79
N GLY A 615 -34.11 4.29 -13.89
CA GLY A 615 -32.99 3.83 -13.07
C GLY A 615 -32.46 2.45 -13.46
N TYR A 616 -31.54 1.93 -12.63
CA TYR A 616 -30.94 0.61 -12.81
C TYR A 616 -31.80 -0.44 -12.11
N GLN A 617 -32.40 -1.36 -12.87
CA GLN A 617 -33.34 -2.35 -12.35
C GLN A 617 -32.66 -3.70 -12.28
N VAL A 618 -32.87 -4.42 -11.18
CA VAL A 618 -32.32 -5.76 -10.94
C VAL A 618 -33.47 -6.69 -10.59
N LEU A 619 -33.63 -7.76 -11.38
CA LEU A 619 -34.58 -8.84 -11.14
C LEU A 619 -33.80 -10.12 -10.79
N LEU A 620 -34.25 -10.86 -9.77
CA LEU A 620 -33.70 -12.16 -9.36
C LEU A 620 -34.84 -13.11 -8.99
N GLY A 621 -35.05 -14.16 -9.78
CA GLY A 621 -36.02 -15.22 -9.56
C GLY A 621 -35.38 -16.49 -9.00
N ASP A 622 -35.89 -16.99 -7.87
CA ASP A 622 -35.61 -18.34 -7.34
C ASP A 622 -36.70 -19.30 -7.82
N PHE A 623 -36.33 -20.17 -8.75
CA PHE A 623 -37.12 -21.29 -9.26
C PHE A 623 -36.80 -22.60 -8.53
N GLY A 624 -35.96 -22.58 -7.49
CA GLY A 624 -35.62 -23.73 -6.65
C GLY A 624 -36.79 -24.51 -6.03
N PRO A 625 -37.97 -23.90 -5.76
CA PRO A 625 -39.18 -24.65 -5.45
C PRO A 625 -39.61 -25.66 -6.53
N ILE A 626 -39.29 -25.43 -7.81
CA ILE A 626 -39.64 -26.31 -8.93
C ILE A 626 -38.54 -27.36 -9.13
N THR A 627 -38.56 -28.38 -8.27
CA THR A 627 -37.65 -29.54 -8.36
C THR A 627 -38.20 -30.69 -9.20
N THR A 628 -39.48 -30.63 -9.60
CA THR A 628 -40.18 -31.71 -10.30
C THR A 628 -41.24 -31.15 -11.26
N TYR A 629 -41.75 -32.00 -12.17
CA TYR A 629 -42.85 -31.68 -13.08
C TYR A 629 -44.09 -31.18 -12.34
N LEU A 630 -44.49 -29.95 -12.63
CA LEU A 630 -45.66 -29.33 -12.01
C LEU A 630 -46.93 -29.92 -12.60
N LYS A 631 -47.67 -30.67 -11.78
CA LYS A 631 -49.04 -31.06 -12.11
C LYS A 631 -49.98 -29.91 -11.84
N ASN A 632 -50.87 -29.66 -12.80
CA ASN A 632 -51.86 -28.62 -12.71
C ASN A 632 -53.07 -29.09 -11.88
N ASN A 633 -53.39 -28.37 -10.80
CA ASN A 633 -54.59 -28.62 -10.00
C ASN A 633 -55.78 -27.75 -10.45
N THR A 634 -55.54 -26.64 -11.15
CA THR A 634 -56.52 -25.63 -11.54
C THR A 634 -56.30 -25.19 -12.98
N PHE A 635 -57.26 -25.44 -13.88
CA PHE A 635 -57.11 -25.21 -15.32
C PHE A 635 -56.44 -23.86 -15.67
N VAL A 636 -55.22 -23.95 -16.20
CA VAL A 636 -54.46 -22.84 -16.80
C VAL A 636 -54.74 -22.93 -18.28
N ASN A 637 -55.26 -21.86 -18.87
CA ASN A 637 -55.71 -21.88 -20.26
C ASN A 637 -54.52 -21.97 -21.22
N GLU A 638 -54.57 -22.90 -22.18
CA GLU A 638 -53.54 -23.16 -23.20
C GLU A 638 -53.21 -21.95 -24.12
N THR A 639 -53.96 -20.85 -23.98
CA THR A 639 -53.89 -19.65 -24.83
C THR A 639 -53.75 -18.34 -24.04
N GLY A 640 -53.53 -18.39 -22.71
CA GLY A 640 -53.52 -17.17 -21.89
C GLY A 640 -52.69 -17.24 -20.61
N GLN A 641 -51.92 -16.17 -20.39
CA GLN A 641 -51.21 -15.92 -19.14
C GLN A 641 -52.19 -15.92 -17.97
N THR A 642 -51.99 -16.81 -17.01
CA THR A 642 -52.85 -16.97 -15.83
C THR A 642 -52.10 -16.56 -14.57
N VAL A 643 -52.68 -15.67 -13.75
CA VAL A 643 -52.09 -15.25 -12.47
C VAL A 643 -52.01 -16.45 -11.54
N VAL A 644 -50.85 -16.69 -10.94
CA VAL A 644 -50.58 -17.87 -10.12
C VAL A 644 -50.90 -17.59 -8.66
N GLU A 645 -51.83 -18.36 -8.09
CA GLU A 645 -52.13 -18.36 -6.66
C GLU A 645 -51.54 -19.59 -5.94
N PRO A 646 -51.24 -19.50 -4.62
CA PRO A 646 -50.79 -20.65 -3.84
C PRO A 646 -51.78 -21.82 -3.90
N GLY A 647 -51.30 -23.00 -4.33
CA GLY A 647 -52.09 -24.22 -4.46
C GLY A 647 -52.54 -24.59 -5.88
N MET A 648 -52.37 -23.70 -6.87
CA MET A 648 -52.66 -23.99 -8.28
C MET A 648 -51.84 -25.16 -8.85
N PHE A 649 -50.63 -25.38 -8.31
CA PHE A 649 -49.72 -26.46 -8.68
C PHE A 649 -49.52 -27.45 -7.53
N ASN A 650 -49.04 -28.66 -7.85
CA ASN A 650 -48.63 -29.67 -6.85
C ASN A 650 -47.31 -29.34 -6.11
N THR A 651 -47.07 -28.06 -5.80
CA THR A 651 -45.98 -27.58 -4.94
C THR A 651 -46.55 -26.69 -3.84
N THR A 652 -45.99 -26.78 -2.63
CA THR A 652 -46.35 -25.93 -1.49
C THR A 652 -45.72 -24.54 -1.57
N THR A 653 -44.71 -24.35 -2.42
CA THR A 653 -44.00 -23.09 -2.63
C THR A 653 -43.92 -22.77 -4.12
N LEU A 654 -44.31 -21.54 -4.46
CA LEU A 654 -44.17 -20.99 -5.81
C LEU A 654 -42.76 -20.41 -6.01
N PRO A 655 -42.29 -20.25 -7.26
CA PRO A 655 -41.14 -19.39 -7.55
C PRO A 655 -41.32 -18.01 -6.93
N THR A 656 -40.22 -17.43 -6.47
CA THR A 656 -40.28 -16.08 -5.88
C THR A 656 -39.27 -15.18 -6.58
N ILE A 657 -39.67 -13.93 -6.82
CA ILE A 657 -38.80 -12.90 -7.42
C ILE A 657 -38.44 -11.83 -6.40
N ARG A 658 -37.22 -11.30 -6.50
CA ARG A 658 -36.79 -10.06 -5.88
C ARG A 658 -36.53 -9.06 -6.99
N ALA A 659 -37.14 -7.89 -6.88
CA ALA A 659 -36.96 -6.79 -7.81
C ALA A 659 -36.51 -5.56 -7.04
N ALA A 660 -35.50 -4.87 -7.54
CA ALA A 660 -34.97 -3.64 -6.98
C ALA A 660 -34.72 -2.62 -8.08
N VAL A 661 -34.97 -1.35 -7.78
CA VAL A 661 -34.68 -0.22 -8.66
C VAL A 661 -33.76 0.76 -7.96
N CYS A 662 -32.57 0.90 -8.50
CA CYS A 662 -31.47 1.68 -7.97
C CYS A 662 -31.32 2.99 -8.74
N TYR A 663 -31.33 4.10 -8.00
CA TYR A 663 -31.13 5.44 -8.53
C TYR A 663 -29.81 5.99 -8.01
N THR A 664 -28.86 6.26 -8.91
CA THR A 664 -27.58 6.89 -8.57
C THR A 664 -27.72 8.41 -8.60
N ASN A 665 -27.49 9.07 -7.47
CA ASN A 665 -27.46 10.51 -7.34
C ASN A 665 -26.05 10.98 -6.98
N LEU A 666 -25.40 11.68 -7.91
CA LEU A 666 -24.07 12.24 -7.70
C LEU A 666 -24.19 13.67 -7.15
N THR A 667 -23.55 13.94 -6.02
CA THR A 667 -23.59 15.25 -5.36
C THR A 667 -22.17 15.77 -5.12
N ARG A 668 -21.86 17.00 -5.52
CA ARG A 668 -20.62 17.66 -5.11
C ARG A 668 -20.67 17.91 -3.60
N VAL A 669 -19.62 17.53 -2.88
CA VAL A 669 -19.47 17.79 -1.45
C VAL A 669 -18.10 18.40 -1.15
N THR A 670 -17.95 19.04 0.00
CA THR A 670 -16.66 19.48 0.55
C THR A 670 -16.55 19.01 1.99
N VAL A 671 -15.40 18.44 2.38
CA VAL A 671 -15.25 17.78 3.68
C VAL A 671 -13.78 17.79 4.15
N ASP A 672 -13.56 17.98 5.45
CA ASP A 672 -12.23 17.91 6.06
C ASP A 672 -11.72 16.47 5.98
N THR A 673 -10.64 16.28 5.23
CA THR A 673 -10.10 14.97 4.87
C THR A 673 -8.64 14.89 5.29
N THR A 674 -8.29 13.85 6.03
CA THR A 674 -6.90 13.53 6.34
C THR A 674 -6.35 12.57 5.29
N PHE A 675 -5.23 12.95 4.68
CA PHE A 675 -4.45 12.16 3.73
C PHE A 675 -3.14 11.69 4.37
N ALA A 676 -2.67 10.52 3.95
CA ALA A 676 -1.35 10.00 4.30
C ALA A 676 -0.66 9.42 3.06
N ARG A 677 0.68 9.34 3.11
CA ARG A 677 1.46 8.50 2.20
C ARG A 677 1.67 7.13 2.85
N LYS A 678 1.53 6.05 2.08
CA LYS A 678 2.12 4.76 2.49
C LYS A 678 3.64 4.89 2.36
N SER A 679 4.37 4.56 3.42
CA SER A 679 5.84 4.52 3.44
C SER A 679 6.35 3.41 2.51
N SER A 680 6.47 3.71 1.21
CA SER A 680 7.04 2.78 0.23
C SER A 680 8.55 2.65 0.45
N SER A 681 9.02 1.49 0.88
CA SER A 681 10.45 1.18 1.09
C SER A 681 11.25 1.02 -0.22
N SER A 682 10.75 1.57 -1.33
CA SER A 682 11.35 1.48 -2.66
C SER A 682 12.43 2.55 -2.84
N THR A 683 13.67 2.11 -3.01
CA THR A 683 14.86 2.99 -3.04
C THR A 683 15.28 3.43 -4.46
N THR A 684 14.52 3.11 -5.51
CA THR A 684 15.08 3.02 -6.88
C THR A 684 14.38 3.79 -8.01
N ASN A 685 13.32 4.59 -7.80
CA ASN A 685 12.86 5.54 -8.83
C ASN A 685 12.11 6.76 -8.25
N THR A 686 12.14 7.88 -8.99
CA THR A 686 11.89 9.26 -8.49
C THR A 686 10.42 9.69 -8.36
N THR A 687 9.45 8.81 -8.59
CA THR A 687 8.02 9.12 -8.43
C THR A 687 7.62 9.02 -6.96
N LEU A 688 7.53 10.17 -6.28
CA LEU A 688 7.00 10.25 -4.92
C LEU A 688 5.60 9.60 -4.82
N PRO A 689 5.32 8.76 -3.81
CA PRO A 689 4.02 8.10 -3.68
C PRO A 689 2.88 9.12 -3.53
N SER A 690 1.72 8.79 -4.11
CA SER A 690 0.52 9.63 -4.03
C SER A 690 0.00 9.75 -2.59
N TRP A 691 -0.56 10.92 -2.28
CA TRP A 691 -1.30 11.15 -1.05
C TRP A 691 -2.69 10.53 -1.17
N ASN A 692 -3.05 9.65 -0.24
CA ASN A 692 -4.33 8.94 -0.28
C ASN A 692 -5.19 9.32 0.94
N PRO A 693 -6.51 9.53 0.78
CA PRO A 693 -7.40 9.82 1.89
C PRO A 693 -7.48 8.59 2.81
N ILE A 694 -7.29 8.80 4.12
CA ILE A 694 -7.35 7.73 5.13
C ILE A 694 -8.51 7.87 6.10
N ARG A 695 -9.04 9.10 6.29
CA ARG A 695 -10.23 9.41 7.09
C ARG A 695 -10.78 10.78 6.69
N PHE A 696 -12.08 11.01 6.90
CA PHE A 696 -12.71 12.32 6.76
C PHE A 696 -13.65 12.61 7.94
N ASP A 697 -13.83 13.88 8.31
CA ASP A 697 -14.77 14.25 9.36
C ASP A 697 -16.18 14.44 8.80
N ARG A 698 -17.04 13.43 9.02
CA ARG A 698 -18.46 13.44 8.66
C ARG A 698 -19.24 14.67 9.19
N ALA A 699 -18.81 15.31 10.28
CA ALA A 699 -19.45 16.52 10.81
C ALA A 699 -19.19 17.77 9.94
N THR A 700 -18.14 17.76 9.12
CA THR A 700 -17.75 18.88 8.23
C THR A 700 -18.30 18.74 6.82
N LEU A 701 -18.98 17.62 6.51
CA LEU A 701 -19.48 17.31 5.17
C LEU A 701 -20.59 18.28 4.74
N ALA A 702 -20.21 19.26 3.91
CA ALA A 702 -21.14 20.20 3.29
C ALA A 702 -21.58 19.68 1.93
N ARG A 703 -22.90 19.58 1.72
CA ARG A 703 -23.49 19.17 0.43
C ARG A 703 -23.70 20.38 -0.48
N GLY A 704 -23.10 20.33 -1.66
CA GLY A 704 -23.24 21.31 -2.74
C GLY A 704 -24.28 20.88 -3.78
N ALA A 705 -24.04 21.27 -5.03
CA ALA A 705 -24.93 20.97 -6.16
C ALA A 705 -24.93 19.47 -6.52
N ARG A 706 -26.07 19.00 -7.03
CA ARG A 706 -26.19 17.68 -7.67
C ARG A 706 -25.78 17.76 -9.13
N TYR A 707 -25.07 16.76 -9.63
CA TYR A 707 -24.80 16.63 -11.05
C TYR A 707 -26.08 16.17 -11.76
N ALA A 708 -26.59 16.99 -12.66
CA ALA A 708 -27.75 16.63 -13.47
C ALA A 708 -27.36 15.59 -14.52
N ASN A 709 -28.30 14.69 -14.84
CA ASN A 709 -28.20 13.71 -15.94
C ASN A 709 -26.93 12.85 -15.87
N ALA A 710 -26.68 12.21 -14.72
CA ALA A 710 -25.64 11.18 -14.62
C ALA A 710 -25.86 10.10 -15.71
N PRO A 711 -24.87 9.82 -16.57
CA PRO A 711 -25.06 8.94 -17.71
C PRO A 711 -25.24 7.49 -17.27
N TYR A 712 -25.92 6.72 -18.13
CA TYR A 712 -26.32 5.35 -17.85
C TYR A 712 -25.16 4.41 -17.47
N TRP A 713 -23.96 4.68 -17.97
CA TRP A 713 -22.76 3.87 -17.73
C TRP A 713 -22.09 4.10 -16.37
N ILE A 714 -22.61 4.99 -15.52
CA ILE A 714 -22.23 5.07 -14.10
C ILE A 714 -22.91 3.96 -13.27
N SER A 715 -23.89 3.25 -13.85
CA SER A 715 -24.37 1.97 -13.32
C SER A 715 -23.65 0.79 -14.00
N PRO A 716 -23.57 -0.39 -13.35
CA PRO A 716 -23.01 -1.59 -13.94
C PRO A 716 -23.68 -1.96 -15.28
N LEU A 717 -23.06 -2.85 -16.06
CA LEU A 717 -23.67 -3.29 -17.32
C LEU A 717 -25.04 -3.93 -17.09
N ALA A 718 -26.01 -3.49 -17.90
CA ALA A 718 -27.33 -4.11 -18.01
C ALA A 718 -27.37 -5.04 -19.22
N LYS A 719 -28.17 -6.12 -19.16
CA LYS A 719 -28.38 -6.99 -20.33
C LYS A 719 -29.12 -6.25 -21.44
N THR A 720 -29.99 -5.30 -21.10
CA THR A 720 -30.61 -4.43 -22.10
C THR A 720 -30.53 -2.96 -21.68
N THR A 721 -29.99 -2.16 -22.60
CA THR A 721 -30.03 -0.70 -22.57
C THR A 721 -31.24 -0.20 -23.35
N ALA A 722 -31.71 1.00 -23.02
CA ALA A 722 -32.80 1.65 -23.73
C ALA A 722 -32.42 1.94 -25.21
N TRP A 723 -33.24 1.47 -26.15
CA TRP A 723 -33.23 1.90 -27.57
C TRP A 723 -32.04 1.47 -28.46
N GLY A 724 -31.33 0.39 -28.10
CA GLY A 724 -30.32 -0.26 -28.96
C GLY A 724 -28.88 0.21 -28.71
N HIS A 725 -27.93 -0.40 -29.42
CA HIS A 725 -26.47 -0.20 -29.29
C HIS A 725 -25.78 -0.83 -28.07
N TYR A 726 -26.16 -2.06 -27.73
CA TYR A 726 -25.16 -3.13 -27.55
C TYR A 726 -25.69 -4.36 -28.31
N ASP A 727 -24.81 -5.07 -29.00
CA ASP A 727 -25.23 -6.14 -29.90
C ASP A 727 -25.78 -7.34 -29.12
N GLN A 728 -27.08 -7.58 -29.25
CA GLN A 728 -27.79 -8.68 -28.58
C GLN A 728 -27.45 -10.06 -29.18
N TYR A 729 -26.59 -10.08 -30.21
CA TYR A 729 -26.16 -11.28 -30.93
C TYR A 729 -24.85 -11.91 -30.43
N ASP A 730 -24.19 -11.40 -29.39
CA ASP A 730 -23.21 -12.22 -28.67
C ASP A 730 -23.91 -13.26 -27.78
N VAL A 731 -24.33 -14.35 -28.42
CA VAL A 731 -24.99 -15.50 -27.78
C VAL A 731 -23.97 -16.41 -27.06
N SER A 732 -22.71 -15.99 -26.86
CA SER A 732 -21.67 -16.75 -26.17
C SER A 732 -21.84 -16.82 -24.63
N THR A 733 -23.08 -16.74 -24.14
CA THR A 733 -23.55 -17.00 -22.76
C THR A 733 -23.06 -16.06 -21.65
N ASP A 734 -22.03 -15.24 -21.86
CA ASP A 734 -21.42 -14.39 -20.83
C ASP A 734 -21.98 -12.95 -20.81
N THR A 735 -23.31 -12.81 -20.92
CA THR A 735 -23.96 -11.49 -20.90
C THR A 735 -23.89 -10.85 -19.49
N PRO A 736 -23.23 -9.70 -19.29
CA PRO A 736 -22.95 -9.14 -17.95
C PRO A 736 -24.17 -8.74 -17.10
N GLY A 737 -25.37 -8.77 -17.67
CA GLY A 737 -26.62 -8.48 -16.97
C GLY A 737 -27.58 -9.66 -16.85
N MET A 738 -27.10 -10.91 -17.00
CA MET A 738 -27.91 -12.11 -16.79
C MET A 738 -27.29 -13.03 -15.74
N LEU A 739 -28.15 -13.65 -14.93
CA LEU A 739 -27.86 -14.89 -14.22
C LEU A 739 -28.75 -15.99 -14.81
N ASP A 740 -28.18 -17.13 -15.14
CA ASP A 740 -28.92 -18.35 -15.48
C ASP A 740 -28.08 -19.55 -14.99
N SER A 741 -28.34 -19.98 -13.76
CA SER A 741 -27.49 -20.96 -13.07
C SER A 741 -28.23 -21.84 -12.06
N GLY A 742 -27.67 -23.01 -11.76
CA GLY A 742 -28.05 -23.84 -10.61
C GLY A 742 -27.73 -23.20 -9.24
N SER A 743 -26.94 -22.13 -9.20
CA SER A 743 -26.54 -21.43 -7.97
C SER A 743 -26.76 -19.92 -8.05
N LEU A 744 -26.60 -19.20 -6.94
CA LEU A 744 -26.63 -17.73 -6.93
C LEU A 744 -25.35 -17.10 -7.50
N TRP A 745 -24.29 -17.88 -7.67
CA TRP A 745 -23.14 -17.53 -8.52
C TRP A 745 -23.46 -17.87 -9.98
N PRO A 746 -23.09 -17.02 -10.95
CA PRO A 746 -23.22 -17.36 -12.35
C PRO A 746 -22.34 -18.56 -12.72
N THR A 747 -22.80 -19.38 -13.67
CA THR A 747 -22.12 -20.62 -14.10
C THR A 747 -20.77 -20.35 -14.78
N ARG A 748 -20.63 -19.14 -15.33
CA ARG A 748 -19.40 -18.59 -15.88
C ARG A 748 -19.18 -17.23 -15.22
N GLY A 749 -17.97 -17.01 -14.71
CA GLY A 749 -17.60 -15.78 -14.04
C GLY A 749 -17.09 -14.75 -15.04
N SER A 750 -17.55 -13.51 -14.91
CA SER A 750 -16.92 -12.32 -15.41
C SER A 750 -17.15 -11.21 -14.40
N SER A 751 -16.08 -10.53 -13.97
CA SER A 751 -16.12 -9.31 -13.16
C SER A 751 -17.15 -8.24 -13.63
N THR A 752 -17.49 -8.21 -14.93
CA THR A 752 -18.53 -7.33 -15.48
C THR A 752 -19.95 -7.73 -15.08
N SER A 753 -20.16 -8.98 -14.67
CA SER A 753 -21.45 -9.55 -14.29
C SER A 753 -21.99 -8.95 -13.00
N PHE A 754 -23.12 -8.24 -13.10
CA PHE A 754 -23.77 -7.68 -11.92
C PHE A 754 -24.09 -8.74 -10.87
N PHE A 755 -24.50 -9.94 -11.30
CA PHE A 755 -24.87 -11.02 -10.38
C PHE A 755 -23.64 -11.67 -9.71
N GLU A 756 -22.46 -11.60 -10.31
CA GLU A 756 -21.21 -12.00 -9.65
C GLU A 756 -20.80 -10.98 -8.58
N LEU A 757 -20.87 -9.68 -8.89
CA LEU A 757 -20.66 -8.62 -7.90
C LEU A 757 -21.63 -8.74 -6.72
N LEU A 758 -22.91 -9.03 -7.00
CA LEU A 758 -23.94 -9.26 -5.98
C LEU A 758 -23.67 -10.52 -5.14
N ALA A 759 -23.26 -11.62 -5.77
CA ALA A 759 -22.90 -12.87 -5.08
C ALA A 759 -21.64 -12.71 -4.21
N SER A 760 -20.63 -11.99 -4.72
CA SER A 760 -19.41 -11.61 -3.99
C SER A 760 -19.77 -10.77 -2.76
N HIS A 761 -20.47 -9.65 -2.92
CA HIS A 761 -20.92 -8.81 -1.81
C HIS A 761 -21.66 -9.60 -0.73
N SER A 762 -22.59 -10.46 -1.15
CA SER A 762 -23.44 -11.21 -0.23
C SER A 762 -22.72 -12.36 0.47
N THR A 763 -21.71 -12.94 -0.18
CA THR A 763 -20.84 -13.97 0.43
C THR A 763 -19.90 -13.33 1.44
N TYR A 764 -19.25 -12.23 1.08
CA TYR A 764 -18.12 -11.69 1.84
C TYR A 764 -18.47 -10.56 2.80
N ALA A 765 -19.27 -9.57 2.37
CA ALA A 765 -19.67 -8.45 3.24
C ALA A 765 -20.85 -8.82 4.16
N LEU A 766 -21.79 -9.64 3.68
CA LEU A 766 -22.95 -10.09 4.48
C LEU A 766 -22.72 -11.45 5.18
N GLY A 767 -21.68 -12.20 4.79
CA GLY A 767 -21.40 -13.54 5.33
C GLY A 767 -22.46 -14.60 5.00
N ASN A 768 -23.39 -14.31 4.08
CA ASN A 768 -24.52 -15.18 3.75
C ASN A 768 -25.06 -14.89 2.35
N LEU A 769 -24.62 -15.69 1.37
CA LEU A 769 -25.10 -15.61 -0.02
C LEU A 769 -26.62 -15.71 -0.15
N SER A 770 -27.32 -16.45 0.72
CA SER A 770 -28.78 -16.59 0.66
C SER A 770 -29.55 -15.33 1.09
N ALA A 771 -28.88 -14.30 1.65
CA ALA A 771 -29.51 -13.04 2.03
C ALA A 771 -30.15 -12.31 0.83
N VAL A 772 -29.63 -12.48 -0.39
CA VAL A 772 -30.23 -11.92 -1.62
C VAL A 772 -31.62 -12.47 -1.95
N LEU A 773 -32.06 -13.52 -1.26
CA LEU A 773 -33.41 -14.07 -1.36
C LEU A 773 -34.39 -13.41 -0.37
N ASP A 774 -33.95 -12.45 0.44
CA ASP A 774 -34.82 -11.52 1.17
C ASP A 774 -34.93 -10.19 0.41
N GLY A 775 -36.11 -9.56 0.41
CA GLY A 775 -36.37 -8.33 -0.37
C GLY A 775 -35.53 -7.13 0.08
N PRO A 776 -35.66 -6.70 1.35
CA PRO A 776 -34.82 -5.65 1.92
C PRO A 776 -33.31 -5.90 1.77
N ALA A 777 -32.84 -7.12 2.07
CA ALA A 777 -31.43 -7.44 1.93
C ALA A 777 -30.94 -7.45 0.47
N PHE A 778 -31.76 -7.91 -0.49
CA PHE A 778 -31.46 -7.83 -1.93
C PHE A 778 -31.29 -6.38 -2.40
N ALA A 779 -32.20 -5.47 -2.02
CA ALA A 779 -32.08 -4.07 -2.38
C ALA A 779 -30.85 -3.40 -1.73
N ALA A 780 -30.55 -3.71 -0.47
CA ALA A 780 -29.35 -3.20 0.19
C ALA A 780 -28.04 -3.71 -0.44
N ALA A 781 -27.99 -4.98 -0.83
CA ALA A 781 -26.85 -5.56 -1.56
C ALA A 781 -26.70 -4.93 -2.96
N ALA A 782 -27.81 -4.74 -3.69
CA ALA A 782 -27.80 -4.04 -4.98
C ALA A 782 -27.36 -2.56 -4.86
N GLU A 783 -27.74 -1.89 -3.76
CA GLU A 783 -27.32 -0.51 -3.43
C GLU A 783 -25.81 -0.43 -3.22
N ALA A 784 -25.25 -1.33 -2.41
CA ALA A 784 -23.82 -1.42 -2.17
C ALA A 784 -23.02 -1.73 -3.45
N VAL A 785 -23.50 -2.67 -4.29
CA VAL A 785 -22.88 -2.99 -5.59
C VAL A 785 -22.90 -1.81 -6.54
N CYS A 786 -24.06 -1.16 -6.72
CA CYS A 786 -24.17 0.01 -7.59
C CYS A 786 -23.34 1.19 -7.08
N ALA A 787 -23.25 1.41 -5.76
CA ALA A 787 -22.47 2.49 -5.17
C ALA A 787 -20.96 2.28 -5.35
N ALA A 788 -20.46 1.07 -5.06
CA ALA A 788 -19.05 0.73 -5.22
C ALA A 788 -18.63 0.72 -6.71
N TYR A 789 -19.51 0.26 -7.60
CA TYR A 789 -19.29 0.38 -9.05
C TYR A 789 -19.16 1.85 -9.47
N ALA A 790 -20.12 2.69 -9.07
CA ALA A 790 -20.11 4.10 -9.43
C ALA A 790 -18.90 4.86 -8.85
N THR A 791 -18.42 4.55 -7.64
CA THR A 791 -17.19 5.19 -7.10
C THR A 791 -15.92 4.76 -7.85
N ASN A 792 -15.80 3.48 -8.20
CA ASN A 792 -14.69 2.98 -9.02
C ASN A 792 -14.73 3.58 -10.44
N MET A 793 -15.92 3.65 -11.07
CA MET A 793 -16.11 4.24 -12.40
C MET A 793 -15.75 5.74 -12.41
N LEU A 794 -16.15 6.51 -11.40
CA LEU A 794 -15.72 7.91 -11.25
C LEU A 794 -14.21 8.05 -11.08
N THR A 795 -13.53 7.08 -10.47
CA THR A 795 -12.07 7.09 -10.40
C THR A 795 -11.43 6.76 -11.74
N GLN A 796 -12.04 5.90 -12.55
CA GLN A 796 -11.62 5.71 -13.95
C GLN A 796 -11.74 7.03 -14.73
N LEU A 797 -12.84 7.79 -14.61
CA LEU A 797 -13.03 9.06 -15.34
C LEU A 797 -11.98 10.16 -15.11
N ARG A 798 -11.09 10.06 -14.12
CA ARG A 798 -10.14 11.14 -13.75
C ARG A 798 -9.29 11.66 -14.93
N PRO A 799 -8.65 10.84 -15.79
CA PRO A 799 -7.87 11.34 -16.92
C PRO A 799 -8.74 12.07 -17.96
N TRP A 800 -9.99 11.60 -18.18
CA TRP A 800 -10.95 12.24 -19.08
C TRP A 800 -11.43 13.58 -18.54
N ALA A 801 -11.77 13.68 -17.26
CA ALA A 801 -12.14 14.94 -16.61
C ALA A 801 -10.98 15.96 -16.64
N ARG A 802 -9.74 15.49 -16.41
CA ARG A 802 -8.54 16.32 -16.55
C ARG A 802 -8.30 16.79 -17.99
N SER A 803 -8.55 15.94 -18.98
CA SER A 803 -8.44 16.37 -20.38
C SER A 803 -9.54 17.34 -20.80
N ALA A 804 -10.77 17.15 -20.30
CA ALA A 804 -11.89 18.06 -20.53
C ALA A 804 -11.65 19.47 -19.95
N ALA A 805 -10.89 19.55 -18.83
CA ALA A 805 -10.48 20.81 -18.20
C ALA A 805 -9.50 21.67 -19.04
N GLY A 806 -9.08 21.23 -20.23
CA GLY A 806 -8.23 22.02 -21.14
C GLY A 806 -6.78 21.56 -21.28
N GLY A 807 -6.41 20.40 -20.75
CA GLY A 807 -5.12 19.75 -21.00
C GLY A 807 -4.14 19.72 -19.82
N ASN A 808 -2.83 19.64 -20.13
CA ASN A 808 -1.79 19.14 -19.20
C ASN A 808 -1.74 19.80 -17.80
N ALA A 809 -2.08 21.09 -17.71
CA ALA A 809 -2.24 21.80 -16.44
C ALA A 809 -3.71 21.69 -16.00
N ALA A 810 -3.99 20.75 -15.10
CA ALA A 810 -5.28 20.69 -14.41
C ALA A 810 -5.52 22.00 -13.63
N PRO A 811 -6.78 22.40 -13.38
CA PRO A 811 -7.10 23.48 -12.45
C PRO A 811 -6.72 23.04 -11.03
N GLU A 812 -5.47 23.29 -10.66
CA GLU A 812 -4.94 23.08 -9.32
C GLU A 812 -5.35 24.25 -8.42
N ALA A 813 -6.20 23.96 -7.43
CA ALA A 813 -6.54 24.92 -6.39
C ALA A 813 -5.61 24.76 -5.19
N ALA A 814 -4.97 25.85 -4.78
CA ALA A 814 -4.34 25.95 -3.47
C ALA A 814 -5.43 26.06 -2.40
N LEU A 815 -5.56 25.03 -1.57
CA LEU A 815 -6.53 24.99 -0.46
C LEU A 815 -5.79 25.08 0.87
N ASP A 816 -6.32 25.81 1.84
CA ASP A 816 -5.72 25.87 3.18
C ASP A 816 -5.81 24.51 3.88
N GLY A 817 -4.68 24.02 4.38
CA GLY A 817 -4.58 22.74 5.10
C GLY A 817 -3.56 22.78 6.23
N VAL A 818 -3.49 21.69 6.99
CA VAL A 818 -2.54 21.50 8.08
C VAL A 818 -1.83 20.16 7.89
N VAL A 819 -0.51 20.18 7.78
CA VAL A 819 0.31 18.96 7.88
C VAL A 819 0.75 18.75 9.32
N ALA A 820 0.62 17.52 9.81
CA ALA A 820 1.04 17.09 11.13
C ALA A 820 2.03 15.92 10.98
N PHE A 821 3.27 16.09 11.44
CA PHE A 821 4.30 15.05 11.36
C PHE A 821 5.13 14.98 12.66
N PRO A 822 5.69 13.81 13.01
CA PRO A 822 6.50 13.65 14.21
C PRO A 822 7.90 14.24 14.02
N GLN A 823 8.15 15.41 14.60
CA GLN A 823 9.47 16.06 14.56
C GLN A 823 10.30 15.69 15.80
N ALA A 824 11.54 15.28 15.61
CA ALA A 824 12.47 14.97 16.70
C ALA A 824 13.01 16.27 17.36
N ARG A 825 12.29 16.80 18.35
CA ARG A 825 12.70 18.01 19.06
C ARG A 825 13.62 17.73 20.24
N ILE A 826 14.61 18.60 20.41
CA ILE A 826 15.53 18.56 21.54
C ILE A 826 14.90 19.32 22.71
N ALA A 827 14.36 18.58 23.68
CA ALA A 827 13.82 19.14 24.93
C ALA A 827 14.89 19.16 26.02
N GLN A 828 14.97 20.24 26.79
CA GLN A 828 15.87 20.32 27.94
C GLN A 828 15.32 19.46 29.08
N ASP A 829 16.13 18.52 29.59
CA ASP A 829 15.70 17.65 30.68
C ASP A 829 15.75 18.42 32.01
N TRP A 830 14.58 18.89 32.46
CA TRP A 830 14.42 19.70 33.67
C TRP A 830 15.03 19.05 34.92
N PRO A 831 14.83 17.74 35.21
CA PRO A 831 15.46 17.08 36.35
C PRO A 831 16.99 17.08 36.29
N SER A 832 17.58 16.79 35.12
CA SER A 832 19.04 16.85 34.94
C SER A 832 19.58 18.28 35.07
N THR A 833 18.82 19.28 34.61
CA THR A 833 19.16 20.70 34.78
C THR A 833 19.17 21.10 36.26
N VAL A 834 18.09 20.80 36.98
CA VAL A 834 17.99 21.11 38.42
C VAL A 834 19.02 20.35 39.25
N ALA A 835 19.31 19.09 38.92
CA ALA A 835 20.39 18.35 39.58
C ALA A 835 21.76 19.01 39.36
N LEU A 836 22.01 19.56 38.17
CA LEU A 836 23.24 20.30 37.85
C LEU A 836 23.30 21.65 38.59
N GLU A 837 22.19 22.39 38.64
CA GLU A 837 22.06 23.64 39.40
C GLU A 837 22.23 23.44 40.91
N VAL A 838 21.67 22.37 41.48
CA VAL A 838 21.87 22.00 42.88
C VAL A 838 23.33 21.63 43.14
N CYS A 839 23.98 20.86 42.27
CA CYS A 839 25.41 20.58 42.38
C CYS A 839 26.29 21.84 42.27
N LEU A 840 25.91 22.79 41.40
CA LEU A 840 26.57 24.10 41.30
C LEU A 840 26.32 24.97 42.54
N GLY A 841 25.11 24.99 43.07
CA GLY A 841 24.76 25.70 44.30
C GLY A 841 25.52 25.15 45.51
N VAL A 842 25.64 23.83 45.63
CA VAL A 842 26.50 23.19 46.64
C VAL A 842 27.97 23.57 46.44
N MET A 843 28.47 23.64 45.20
CA MET A 843 29.83 24.14 44.90
C MET A 843 30.05 25.65 45.15
N VAL A 844 28.98 26.46 45.29
CA VAL A 844 29.07 27.88 45.70
C VAL A 844 28.98 28.04 47.22
N CYS A 845 28.37 27.08 47.92
CA CYS A 845 28.22 27.06 49.38
C CYS A 845 29.36 26.34 50.13
N CYS A 846 30.27 25.66 49.43
CA CYS A 846 31.44 24.94 49.98
C CYS A 846 32.76 25.60 49.57
#